data_AF-I3DJK5-F1
#
_entry.id   AF-I3DJK5-F1
#
_cell.length_a   1.000
_cell.length_b   1.000
_cell.length_c   1.000
_cell.angle_alpha   90.00
_cell.angle_beta   90.00
_cell.angle_gamma   90.00
#
_symmetry.space_group_name_H-M   'P 1'
#
loop_
_entity.id
_entity.type
_entity.pdbx_description
1 polymer ?
#
loop_
_entity_poly.entity_id
_entity_poly.type
_entity_poly.pdbx_seq_one_letter_code
_entity_poly.pdbx_strand_id
1 'polypeptide(L)'
;MVAVRVSHLLNPKDFIIEEWCAGLKLTTDVEKKVVQAWYYTQEKAQQLFQNSHWYLRDGVEMVEILHGLNMDADTLLAAMLFPIVNAKIVTLEQIKEDFGSQIWKLLKGVLEMNNIRQLNTSDSNSQVDNIRRMLLAMVDDFRCVIIKLAERIIYLRDEEKRYPRQYKIEAAKECSNIYAPLANRLGIGQLKWELEDYCFRNLQPEEYRIIAIKLHERRLDREQYIASFVDTISHYLNEAMTGAEVYGRPKHIYSIWRKMQKKQLDFNELYDIRAVRIIVPKLQDCYTALGIVHTHFKHLPEQFDDYVANPKPNGYQSIHTVVLGEGEKPIEVQIRTQKMHDDAELGVAAHWKYKEGNTGSLSSYEEKIIWLRKLLAWQHDISDAGEVVPELRTQVFDDRVYVFTPKGQVIDLPTGSTPLDFAYAIHSDVGHCCIGAKVAGRIVPFTYQLQMGDQIDIITQKNPNPSRDWLNPNLGFTHTQKARSKIQAWFKKLDREKNIPVGKEQLETELSRVGLTLKQIEPLALPRYNLKNIDDLFAGIGSGDIRINHLINFLQGKLSKPTAQEVDEEVLRQVTRSANTATNTQKNETNSHIIVEGVGNLMHHIARCCQPIPGDEIVGYITVGRGISIHRADCEQLAELTSVHPERVVKSIWGTNYNNTKGFNISIRVIANDRNGLLRDITTVLANDKISVTNISTRLDKKNQLATMDLEVELHNVEILTKILARLTKLNDVIEAKRL
;
A
#
# COMPACT_ATOMS: atom_id res chain seq x y z
N MET A 1 32.39 11.97 26.64
CA MET A 1 31.42 11.87 25.53
C MET A 1 31.80 10.65 24.71
N VAL A 2 30.83 9.96 24.09
CA VAL A 2 31.14 9.17 22.88
C VAL A 2 31.84 10.14 21.94
N ALA A 3 32.98 9.76 21.36
CA ALA A 3 33.65 10.59 20.37
C ALA A 3 32.73 10.75 19.14
N VAL A 4 31.79 11.68 19.23
CA VAL A 4 31.20 12.32 18.07
C VAL A 4 32.39 12.87 17.31
N ARG A 5 32.53 12.50 16.03
CA ARG A 5 33.68 12.89 15.22
C ARG A 5 33.95 14.36 15.48
N VAL A 6 35.16 14.65 15.96
CA VAL A 6 35.65 16.01 16.04
C VAL A 6 35.95 16.39 14.60
N SER A 7 34.92 16.57 13.76
CA SER A 7 35.18 17.23 12.47
C SER A 7 35.70 18.59 12.84
N HIS A 8 36.82 18.94 12.23
CA HIS A 8 37.39 20.25 12.35
C HIS A 8 36.28 21.23 11.99
N LEU A 9 35.89 22.09 12.92
CA LEU A 9 35.09 23.27 12.60
C LEU A 9 35.96 24.05 11.60
N LEU A 10 35.71 23.83 10.32
CA LEU A 10 36.41 24.48 9.24
C LEU A 10 36.11 25.97 9.38
N ASN A 11 37.05 26.72 9.93
CA ASN A 11 36.98 28.16 9.87
C ASN A 11 37.16 28.54 8.39
N PRO A 12 36.12 29.05 7.70
CA PRO A 12 36.18 29.24 6.25
C PRO A 12 37.27 30.22 5.80
N LYS A 13 37.84 30.97 6.75
CA LYS A 13 38.87 31.97 6.52
C LYS A 13 40.30 31.41 6.46
N ASP A 14 40.55 30.24 7.06
CA ASP A 14 41.90 29.67 7.22
C ASP A 14 42.06 28.30 6.53
N PHE A 15 41.02 27.84 5.81
CA PHE A 15 41.03 26.50 5.22
C PHE A 15 41.72 26.47 3.85
N ILE A 16 42.79 25.67 3.76
CA ILE A 16 43.52 25.38 2.51
C ILE A 16 43.21 23.93 2.12
N ILE A 17 42.57 23.74 0.96
CA ILE A 17 42.10 22.42 0.51
C ILE A 17 43.27 21.48 0.21
N GLU A 18 44.38 21.99 -0.31
CA GLU A 18 45.58 21.21 -0.64
C GLU A 18 46.25 20.63 0.61
N GLU A 19 46.36 21.41 1.69
CA GLU A 19 46.95 20.93 2.95
C GLU A 19 46.05 19.89 3.63
N TRP A 20 44.73 20.08 3.57
CA TRP A 20 43.76 19.12 4.09
C TRP A 20 43.77 17.81 3.30
N CYS A 21 43.79 17.89 1.96
CA CYS A 21 43.88 16.74 1.07
C CYS A 21 45.17 15.94 1.30
N ALA A 22 46.32 16.62 1.48
CA ALA A 22 47.58 15.99 1.83
C ALA A 22 47.51 15.26 3.19
N GLY A 23 46.75 15.78 4.15
CA GLY A 23 46.48 15.15 5.44
C GLY A 23 45.72 13.82 5.37
N LEU A 24 44.89 13.63 4.33
CA LEU A 24 44.09 12.41 4.11
C LEU A 24 44.91 11.24 3.52
N LYS A 25 46.18 11.45 3.14
CA LYS A 25 47.06 10.43 2.54
C LYS A 25 46.40 9.69 1.36
N LEU A 26 45.64 10.40 0.54
CA LEU A 26 45.01 9.87 -0.68
C LEU A 26 46.08 9.58 -1.75
N THR A 27 45.75 8.72 -2.72
CA THR A 27 46.57 8.59 -3.93
C THR A 27 46.54 9.90 -4.72
N THR A 28 47.68 10.29 -5.29
CA THR A 28 47.89 11.56 -6.00
C THR A 28 46.85 11.87 -7.08
N ASP A 29 46.34 10.85 -7.78
CA ASP A 29 45.30 11.05 -8.79
C ASP A 29 43.93 11.38 -8.19
N VAL A 30 43.60 10.79 -7.04
CA VAL A 30 42.33 11.04 -6.33
C VAL A 30 42.36 12.40 -5.67
N GLU A 31 43.50 12.76 -5.09
CA GLU A 31 43.75 14.07 -4.50
C GLU A 31 43.46 15.19 -5.51
N LYS A 32 44.05 15.12 -6.70
CA LYS A 32 43.84 16.10 -7.78
C LYS A 32 42.36 16.22 -8.16
N LYS A 33 41.66 15.10 -8.29
CA LYS A 33 40.23 15.12 -8.65
C LYS A 33 39.38 15.75 -7.55
N VAL A 34 39.66 15.47 -6.28
CA VAL A 34 38.90 16.04 -5.15
C VAL A 34 39.13 17.54 -5.04
N VAL A 35 40.37 17.98 -5.22
CA VAL A 35 40.73 19.41 -5.29
C VAL A 35 40.02 20.09 -6.46
N GLN A 36 40.01 19.47 -7.65
CA GLN A 36 39.26 19.98 -8.80
C GLN A 36 37.76 20.09 -8.53
N ALA A 37 37.15 19.08 -7.91
CA ALA A 37 35.73 19.10 -7.54
C ALA A 37 35.41 20.18 -6.50
N TRP A 38 36.32 20.44 -5.56
CA TRP A 38 36.16 21.52 -4.58
C TRP A 38 36.20 22.90 -5.24
N TYR A 39 37.18 23.18 -6.11
CA TYR A 39 37.25 24.45 -6.85
C TYR A 39 36.03 24.66 -7.75
N TYR A 40 35.57 23.60 -8.42
CA TYR A 40 34.32 23.63 -9.19
C TYR A 40 33.12 24.02 -8.30
N THR A 41 33.03 23.41 -7.13
CA THR A 41 31.97 23.70 -6.14
C THR A 41 32.06 25.14 -5.64
N GLN A 42 33.28 25.65 -5.42
CA GLN A 42 33.52 27.01 -4.95
C GLN A 42 33.06 28.05 -5.98
N GLU A 43 33.45 27.88 -7.24
CA GLU A 43 33.08 28.77 -8.34
C GLU A 43 31.56 28.85 -8.51
N LYS A 44 30.88 27.70 -8.51
CA LYS A 44 29.42 27.63 -8.66
C LYS A 44 28.69 28.16 -7.43
N ALA A 45 29.19 27.89 -6.22
CA ALA A 45 28.56 28.35 -4.98
C ALA A 45 28.70 29.88 -4.77
N GLN A 46 29.77 30.50 -5.28
CA GLN A 46 29.95 31.96 -5.20
C GLN A 46 28.83 32.74 -5.91
N GLN A 47 28.14 32.14 -6.89
CA GLN A 47 27.00 32.75 -7.58
C GLN A 47 25.82 33.09 -6.65
N LEU A 48 25.73 32.46 -5.46
CA LEU A 48 24.65 32.66 -4.48
C LEU A 48 24.92 33.76 -3.43
N PHE A 49 26.11 34.38 -3.44
CA PHE A 49 26.59 35.49 -2.59
C PHE A 49 26.51 35.36 -1.06
N GLN A 50 25.45 34.84 -0.43
CA GLN A 50 25.27 34.90 1.05
C GLN A 50 25.53 33.59 1.81
N ASN A 51 25.55 32.43 1.16
CA ASN A 51 25.54 31.13 1.86
C ASN A 51 26.53 30.09 1.26
N SER A 52 27.50 30.54 0.46
CA SER A 52 28.40 29.67 -0.32
C SER A 52 29.27 28.75 0.56
N HIS A 53 29.71 29.23 1.71
CA HIS A 53 30.58 28.49 2.63
C HIS A 53 29.93 27.22 3.21
N TRP A 54 28.60 27.18 3.33
CA TRP A 54 27.87 26.02 3.85
C TRP A 54 27.98 24.80 2.94
N TYR A 55 27.80 24.99 1.63
CA TYR A 55 27.87 23.89 0.66
C TYR A 55 29.27 23.31 0.56
N LEU A 56 30.29 24.18 0.64
CA LEU A 56 31.69 23.77 0.66
C LEU A 56 32.02 22.99 1.93
N ARG A 57 31.61 23.49 3.09
CA ARG A 57 31.79 22.81 4.36
C ARG A 57 31.11 21.45 4.39
N ASP A 58 29.84 21.38 3.96
CA ASP A 58 29.09 20.12 3.92
C ASP A 58 29.77 19.11 2.99
N GLY A 59 30.28 19.54 1.82
CA GLY A 59 31.02 18.68 0.90
C GLY A 59 32.30 18.11 1.52
N VAL A 60 33.08 18.95 2.21
CA VAL A 60 34.32 18.53 2.90
C VAL A 60 34.01 17.57 4.05
N GLU A 61 33.01 17.87 4.89
CA GLU A 61 32.58 16.99 5.98
C GLU A 61 32.07 15.64 5.44
N MET A 62 31.34 15.62 4.31
CA MET A 62 30.90 14.37 3.67
C MET A 62 32.09 13.52 3.22
N VAL A 63 33.10 14.15 2.61
CA VAL A 63 34.32 13.45 2.19
C VAL A 63 35.10 12.93 3.39
N GLU A 64 35.22 13.69 4.47
CA GLU A 64 35.80 13.23 5.73
C GLU A 64 35.10 11.98 6.28
N ILE A 65 33.76 11.97 6.27
CA ILE A 65 32.97 10.84 6.76
C ILE A 65 33.24 9.59 5.91
N LEU A 66 33.22 9.74 4.59
CA LEU A 66 33.36 8.64 3.63
C LEU A 66 34.81 8.14 3.51
N HIS A 67 35.78 9.03 3.66
CA HIS A 67 37.19 8.68 3.73
C HIS A 67 37.47 7.81 4.97
N GLY A 68 36.87 8.16 6.12
CA GLY A 68 36.94 7.31 7.32
C GLY A 68 36.36 5.90 7.14
N LEU A 69 35.51 5.70 6.13
CA LEU A 69 34.97 4.40 5.74
C LEU A 69 35.78 3.70 4.63
N ASN A 70 36.90 4.29 4.20
CA ASN A 70 37.75 3.82 3.10
C ASN A 70 37.01 3.67 1.76
N MET A 71 36.13 4.62 1.42
CA MET A 71 35.38 4.61 0.16
C MET A 71 36.26 4.96 -1.06
N ASP A 72 35.77 4.55 -2.24
CA ASP A 72 36.41 4.78 -3.55
C ASP A 72 36.42 6.25 -3.96
N ALA A 73 37.33 6.58 -4.89
CA ALA A 73 37.52 7.93 -5.40
C ALA A 73 36.24 8.55 -5.95
N ASP A 74 35.46 7.80 -6.72
CA ASP A 74 34.22 8.29 -7.32
C ASP A 74 33.16 8.65 -6.27
N THR A 75 33.10 7.88 -5.17
CA THR A 75 32.24 8.18 -4.02
C THR A 75 32.66 9.46 -3.30
N LEU A 76 33.96 9.68 -3.11
CA LEU A 76 34.46 10.93 -2.51
C LEU A 76 34.14 12.14 -3.39
N LEU A 77 34.30 12.01 -4.72
CA LEU A 77 33.97 13.06 -5.67
C LEU A 77 32.47 13.36 -5.70
N ALA A 78 31.64 12.32 -5.76
CA ALA A 78 30.18 12.48 -5.71
C ALA A 78 29.74 13.16 -4.41
N ALA A 79 30.38 12.86 -3.27
CA ALA A 79 30.09 13.50 -2.01
C ALA A 79 30.45 14.99 -1.95
N MET A 80 31.60 15.37 -2.52
CA MET A 80 31.99 16.78 -2.62
C MET A 80 31.00 17.59 -3.47
N LEU A 81 30.49 17.01 -4.56
CA LEU A 81 29.57 17.66 -5.50
C LEU A 81 28.10 17.60 -5.06
N PHE A 82 27.71 16.67 -4.18
CA PHE A 82 26.32 16.46 -3.83
C PHE A 82 25.58 17.71 -3.29
N PRO A 83 26.16 18.53 -2.40
CA PRO A 83 25.46 19.70 -1.84
C PRO A 83 24.98 20.71 -2.89
N ILE A 84 25.81 21.01 -3.91
CA ILE A 84 25.47 21.97 -4.97
C ILE A 84 24.41 21.43 -5.93
N VAL A 85 24.42 20.11 -6.15
CA VAL A 85 23.43 19.41 -6.97
C VAL A 85 22.08 19.37 -6.27
N ASN A 86 22.09 19.06 -4.98
CA ASN A 86 20.90 19.07 -4.15
C ASN A 86 20.27 20.46 -4.06
N ALA A 87 21.10 21.51 -4.03
CA ALA A 87 20.67 22.90 -4.08
C ALA A 87 20.19 23.36 -5.47
N LYS A 88 20.26 22.49 -6.50
CA LYS A 88 19.89 22.78 -7.90
C LYS A 88 20.69 23.93 -8.54
N ILE A 89 21.94 24.13 -8.10
CA ILE A 89 22.86 25.13 -8.67
C ILE A 89 23.44 24.62 -9.99
N VAL A 90 23.77 23.32 -10.01
CA VAL A 90 24.35 22.62 -11.16
C VAL A 90 23.37 21.53 -11.59
N THR A 91 23.17 21.39 -12.90
CA THR A 91 22.29 20.33 -13.42
C THR A 91 23.04 19.01 -13.54
N LEU A 92 22.30 17.90 -13.52
CA LEU A 92 22.90 16.57 -13.66
C LEU A 92 23.60 16.41 -15.02
N GLU A 93 23.08 17.03 -16.08
CA GLU A 93 23.67 16.97 -17.42
C GLU A 93 25.07 17.59 -17.45
N GLN A 94 25.26 18.73 -16.78
CA GLN A 94 26.57 19.40 -16.68
C GLN A 94 27.60 18.49 -15.99
N ILE A 95 27.21 17.80 -14.92
CA ILE A 95 28.12 16.89 -14.21
C ILE A 95 28.50 15.69 -15.07
N LYS A 96 27.58 15.21 -15.91
CA LYS A 96 27.87 14.12 -16.83
C LYS A 96 28.94 14.52 -17.86
N GLU A 97 28.94 15.77 -18.30
CA GLU A 97 29.93 16.33 -19.22
C GLU A 97 31.28 16.57 -18.52
N ASP A 98 31.26 17.17 -17.33
CA ASP A 98 32.48 17.60 -16.62
C ASP A 98 33.21 16.46 -15.88
N PHE A 99 32.46 15.53 -15.27
CA PHE A 99 32.99 14.49 -14.37
C PHE A 99 32.67 13.06 -14.82
N GLY A 100 31.81 12.88 -15.84
CA GLY A 100 31.52 11.60 -16.46
C GLY A 100 30.25 10.88 -15.98
N SER A 101 29.94 9.75 -16.62
CA SER A 101 28.68 9.01 -16.45
C SER A 101 28.56 8.27 -15.11
N GLN A 102 29.67 7.88 -14.49
CA GLN A 102 29.67 7.13 -13.24
C GLN A 102 29.25 8.00 -12.06
N ILE A 103 29.84 9.19 -11.95
CA ILE A 103 29.48 10.19 -10.91
C ILE A 103 28.05 10.67 -11.12
N TRP A 104 27.63 10.87 -12.37
CA TRP A 104 26.24 11.17 -12.71
C TRP A 104 25.26 10.12 -12.17
N LYS A 105 25.57 8.82 -12.35
CA LYS A 105 24.71 7.73 -11.87
C LYS A 105 24.59 7.74 -10.35
N LEU A 106 25.72 7.95 -9.64
CA LEU A 106 25.73 8.05 -8.18
C LEU A 106 24.88 9.23 -7.68
N LEU A 107 25.12 10.44 -8.21
CA LEU A 107 24.40 11.64 -7.81
C LEU A 107 22.91 11.57 -8.12
N LYS A 108 22.55 11.02 -9.28
CA LYS A 108 21.15 10.76 -9.64
C LYS A 108 20.51 9.80 -8.63
N GLY A 109 21.20 8.71 -8.29
CA GLY A 109 20.72 7.76 -7.29
C GLY A 109 20.48 8.44 -5.93
N VAL A 110 21.44 9.22 -5.44
CA VAL A 110 21.31 9.93 -4.15
C VAL A 110 20.16 10.97 -4.18
N LEU A 111 19.97 11.68 -5.30
CA LEU A 111 18.84 12.61 -5.48
C LEU A 111 17.47 11.90 -5.51
N GLU A 112 17.37 10.74 -6.15
CA GLU A 112 16.12 9.96 -6.16
C GLU A 112 15.71 9.56 -4.73
N MET A 113 16.69 9.37 -3.83
CA MET A 113 16.44 9.13 -2.41
C MET A 113 15.95 10.37 -1.63
N ASN A 114 16.13 11.59 -2.15
CA ASN A 114 15.64 12.83 -1.53
C ASN A 114 14.13 13.04 -1.72
N ASN A 115 13.55 12.51 -2.80
CA ASN A 115 12.14 12.74 -3.14
C ASN A 115 11.14 12.14 -2.14
N ILE A 116 11.62 11.41 -1.13
CA ILE A 116 10.81 10.91 0.00
C ILE A 116 10.21 12.07 0.82
N ARG A 117 10.87 13.24 0.89
CA ARG A 117 10.39 14.38 1.69
C ARG A 117 9.14 15.07 1.13
N GLN A 118 8.86 14.99 -0.17
CA GLN A 118 7.92 15.89 -0.84
C GLN A 118 6.45 15.41 -0.87
N LEU A 119 6.11 14.28 -0.23
CA LEU A 119 4.77 13.68 -0.35
C LEU A 119 4.15 13.30 1.01
N ASN A 120 4.44 14.09 2.05
CA ASN A 120 3.73 14.03 3.33
C ASN A 120 2.27 14.56 3.25
N THR A 121 1.74 14.81 2.05
CA THR A 121 0.32 15.11 1.80
C THR A 121 -0.41 13.84 1.33
N SER A 122 -1.09 13.22 2.28
CA SER A 122 -2.39 12.53 2.13
C SER A 122 -2.51 11.16 1.46
N ASP A 123 -1.56 10.68 0.65
CA ASP A 123 -1.72 9.38 -0.06
C ASP A 123 -0.68 8.32 0.36
N SER A 124 -1.12 7.34 1.16
CA SER A 124 -0.33 6.18 1.63
C SER A 124 0.26 5.35 0.49
N ASN A 125 -0.43 5.25 -0.66
CA ASN A 125 0.07 4.53 -1.83
C ASN A 125 1.27 5.21 -2.49
N SER A 126 1.36 6.54 -2.44
CA SER A 126 2.46 7.30 -3.06
C SER A 126 3.78 7.15 -2.28
N GLN A 127 3.71 6.98 -0.96
CA GLN A 127 4.88 6.77 -0.10
C GLN A 127 5.56 5.43 -0.39
N VAL A 128 4.78 4.38 -0.63
CA VAL A 128 5.29 3.03 -0.98
C VAL A 128 6.04 3.05 -2.31
N ASP A 129 5.53 3.77 -3.31
CA ASP A 129 6.19 3.88 -4.62
C ASP A 129 7.49 4.68 -4.57
N ASN A 130 7.60 5.68 -3.70
CA ASN A 130 8.84 6.44 -3.53
C ASN A 130 9.90 5.67 -2.74
N ILE A 131 9.48 4.94 -1.70
CA ILE A 131 10.36 4.01 -0.99
C ILE A 131 10.85 2.91 -1.96
N ARG A 132 9.98 2.40 -2.84
CA ARG A 132 10.33 1.45 -3.91
C ARG A 132 11.34 2.04 -4.90
N ARG A 133 11.13 3.27 -5.39
CA ARG A 133 12.08 3.96 -6.28
C ARG A 133 13.42 4.23 -5.59
N MET A 134 13.40 4.71 -4.35
CA MET A 134 14.59 4.86 -3.52
C MET A 134 15.37 3.54 -3.44
N LEU A 135 14.66 2.44 -3.15
CA LEU A 135 15.28 1.14 -2.96
C LEU A 135 15.75 0.50 -4.27
N LEU A 136 15.08 0.75 -5.40
CA LEU A 136 15.58 0.38 -6.74
C LEU A 136 16.88 1.12 -7.07
N ALA A 137 16.99 2.41 -6.72
CA ALA A 137 18.23 3.17 -6.87
C ALA A 137 19.37 2.62 -5.99
N MET A 138 19.06 2.11 -4.78
CA MET A 138 20.06 1.43 -3.92
C MET A 138 20.54 0.10 -4.50
N VAL A 139 19.63 -0.61 -5.16
CA VAL A 139 19.89 -1.93 -5.75
C VAL A 139 20.87 -1.82 -6.94
N ASP A 140 20.82 -0.72 -7.67
CA ASP A 140 21.73 -0.45 -8.78
C ASP A 140 23.14 -0.09 -8.32
N ASP A 141 23.29 0.58 -7.15
CA ASP A 141 24.58 0.92 -6.54
C ASP A 141 24.44 1.26 -5.03
N PHE A 142 25.08 0.47 -4.16
CA PHE A 142 25.02 0.70 -2.71
C PHE A 142 25.76 1.98 -2.27
N ARG A 143 26.72 2.48 -3.08
CA ARG A 143 27.49 3.70 -2.76
C ARG A 143 26.59 4.92 -2.61
N CYS A 144 25.48 4.96 -3.36
CA CYS A 144 24.43 5.97 -3.22
C CYS A 144 23.89 6.03 -1.78
N VAL A 145 23.71 4.88 -1.14
CA VAL A 145 23.21 4.80 0.24
C VAL A 145 24.21 5.37 1.22
N ILE A 146 25.50 5.03 1.07
CA ILE A 146 26.54 5.48 2.00
C ILE A 146 26.71 7.01 1.89
N ILE A 147 26.73 7.55 0.67
CA ILE A 147 26.73 9.01 0.43
C ILE A 147 25.51 9.64 1.11
N LYS A 148 24.33 9.01 0.98
CA LYS A 148 23.10 9.52 1.58
C LYS A 148 23.14 9.50 3.12
N LEU A 149 23.68 8.43 3.72
CA LEU A 149 23.85 8.34 5.17
C LEU A 149 24.80 9.42 5.69
N ALA A 150 25.92 9.68 4.98
CA ALA A 150 26.85 10.75 5.32
C ALA A 150 26.18 12.14 5.28
N GLU A 151 25.41 12.43 4.23
CA GLU A 151 24.66 13.68 4.15
C GLU A 151 23.65 13.83 5.31
N ARG A 152 22.94 12.75 5.67
CA ARG A 152 21.97 12.81 6.77
C ARG A 152 22.61 13.08 8.13
N ILE A 153 23.80 12.55 8.37
CA ILE A 153 24.56 12.85 9.59
C ILE A 153 24.86 14.35 9.67
N ILE A 154 25.36 14.94 8.59
CA ILE A 154 25.70 16.37 8.54
C ILE A 154 24.44 17.23 8.70
N TYR A 155 23.36 16.86 8.02
CA TYR A 155 22.07 17.54 8.12
C TYR A 155 21.52 17.54 9.56
N LEU A 156 21.63 16.43 10.28
CA LEU A 156 21.16 16.31 11.67
C LEU A 156 22.09 16.97 12.68
N ARG A 157 23.39 17.03 12.37
CA ARG A 157 24.40 17.67 13.21
C ARG A 157 24.26 19.20 13.23
N ASP A 158 23.92 19.80 12.08
CA ASP A 158 23.83 21.25 11.82
C ASP A 158 23.73 22.12 13.09
N GLU A 159 24.88 22.61 13.57
CA GLU A 159 25.00 23.38 14.81
C GLU A 159 24.61 24.86 14.62
N GLU A 160 24.76 25.38 13.40
CA GLU A 160 24.49 26.78 13.03
C GLU A 160 22.99 27.10 12.94
N LYS A 161 22.12 26.11 13.21
CA LYS A 161 20.65 26.23 13.16
C LYS A 161 20.16 26.78 11.81
N ARG A 162 20.79 26.33 10.71
CA ARG A 162 20.45 26.73 9.33
C ARG A 162 18.99 26.44 8.99
N TYR A 163 18.45 25.37 9.55
CA TYR A 163 17.07 24.93 9.30
C TYR A 163 16.16 25.11 10.52
N PRO A 164 14.87 25.46 10.30
CA PRO A 164 13.87 25.44 11.35
C PRO A 164 13.79 24.08 12.05
N ARG A 165 13.52 24.10 13.36
CA ARG A 165 13.49 22.88 14.20
C ARG A 165 12.53 21.81 13.67
N GLN A 166 11.42 22.21 13.06
CA GLN A 166 10.42 21.29 12.51
C GLN A 166 11.01 20.37 11.43
N TYR A 167 11.76 20.93 10.48
CA TYR A 167 12.42 20.14 9.43
C TYR A 167 13.47 19.17 10.00
N LYS A 168 14.18 19.55 11.07
CA LYS A 168 15.11 18.65 11.76
C LYS A 168 14.40 17.51 12.47
N ILE A 169 13.23 17.76 13.05
CA ILE A 169 12.41 16.70 13.68
C ILE A 169 11.91 15.72 12.61
N GLU A 170 11.41 16.22 11.48
CA GLU A 170 10.98 15.37 10.36
C GLU A 170 12.13 14.53 9.82
N ALA A 171 13.29 15.15 9.60
CA ALA A 171 14.50 14.46 9.20
C ALA A 171 14.96 13.42 10.22
N ALA A 172 14.86 13.71 11.52
CA ALA A 172 15.23 12.79 12.59
C ALA A 172 14.26 11.59 12.67
N LYS A 173 12.96 11.80 12.44
CA LYS A 173 11.97 10.71 12.32
C LYS A 173 12.31 9.81 11.13
N GLU A 174 12.56 10.42 9.98
CA GLU A 174 12.96 9.72 8.76
C GLU A 174 14.24 8.91 8.99
N CYS A 175 15.27 9.53 9.59
CA CYS A 175 16.53 8.87 9.86
C CYS A 175 16.42 7.75 10.89
N SER A 176 15.64 7.93 11.95
CA SER A 176 15.37 6.89 12.95
C SER A 176 14.63 5.68 12.35
N ASN A 177 13.67 5.92 11.45
CA ASN A 177 12.80 4.87 10.93
C ASN A 177 13.37 4.17 9.69
N ILE A 178 14.16 4.87 8.86
CA ILE A 178 14.64 4.36 7.57
C ILE A 178 16.16 4.22 7.58
N TYR A 179 16.89 5.32 7.74
CA TYR A 179 18.34 5.35 7.49
C TYR A 179 19.18 4.64 8.56
N ALA A 180 18.86 4.76 9.85
CA ALA A 180 19.57 4.06 10.92
C ALA A 180 19.36 2.53 10.86
N PRO A 181 18.14 2.00 10.67
CA PRO A 181 17.93 0.58 10.41
C PRO A 181 18.64 0.10 9.15
N LEU A 182 18.67 0.91 8.09
CA LEU A 182 19.39 0.60 6.85
C LEU A 182 20.91 0.49 7.08
N ALA A 183 21.51 1.44 7.81
CA ALA A 183 22.92 1.38 8.19
C ALA A 183 23.23 0.13 9.02
N ASN A 184 22.35 -0.24 9.97
CA ASN A 184 22.50 -1.47 10.76
C ASN A 184 22.48 -2.75 9.90
N ARG A 185 21.61 -2.77 8.89
CA ARG A 185 21.46 -3.90 7.95
C ARG A 185 22.66 -4.03 7.03
N LEU A 186 23.20 -2.90 6.56
CA LEU A 186 24.47 -2.86 5.83
C LEU A 186 25.70 -3.20 6.70
N GLY A 187 25.50 -3.41 8.00
CA GLY A 187 26.58 -3.69 8.95
C GLY A 187 27.43 -2.46 9.30
N ILE A 188 27.03 -1.26 8.89
CA ILE A 188 27.78 -0.02 9.12
C ILE A 188 27.41 0.53 10.52
N GLY A 189 27.98 -0.10 11.55
CA GLY A 189 27.70 0.21 12.96
C GLY A 189 28.02 1.65 13.32
N GLN A 190 29.14 2.19 12.83
CA GLN A 190 29.59 3.54 13.14
C GLN A 190 28.56 4.61 12.73
N LEU A 191 28.09 4.57 11.48
CA LEU A 191 27.09 5.52 10.98
C LEU A 191 25.74 5.33 11.67
N LYS A 192 25.37 4.08 11.96
CA LYS A 192 24.11 3.77 12.65
C LYS A 192 24.05 4.46 14.01
N TRP A 193 25.05 4.25 14.87
CA TRP A 193 25.01 4.80 16.23
C TRP A 193 25.09 6.32 16.23
N GLU A 194 25.86 6.90 15.31
CA GLU A 194 25.95 8.34 15.11
C GLU A 194 24.59 8.93 14.70
N LEU A 195 23.91 8.32 13.71
CA LEU A 195 22.55 8.70 13.32
C LEU A 195 21.55 8.54 14.46
N GLU A 196 21.56 7.41 15.18
CA GLU A 196 20.66 7.14 16.29
C GLU A 196 20.79 8.19 17.41
N ASP A 197 22.01 8.54 17.82
CA ASP A 197 22.26 9.56 18.85
C ASP A 197 21.80 10.96 18.38
N TYR A 198 22.07 11.33 17.12
CA TYR A 198 21.60 12.61 16.56
C TYR A 198 20.08 12.66 16.40
N CYS A 199 19.45 11.56 16.00
CA CYS A 199 17.99 11.47 15.94
C CYS A 199 17.40 11.64 17.34
N PHE A 200 17.95 10.91 18.32
CA PHE A 200 17.48 10.96 19.70
C PHE A 200 17.61 12.36 20.30
N ARG A 201 18.74 13.05 20.07
CA ARG A 201 18.96 14.44 20.49
C ARG A 201 17.89 15.41 19.96
N ASN A 202 17.41 15.20 18.73
CA ASN A 202 16.43 16.07 18.10
C ASN A 202 14.97 15.68 18.46
N LEU A 203 14.68 14.38 18.59
CA LEU A 203 13.35 13.86 18.89
C LEU A 203 12.97 14.00 20.36
N GLN A 204 13.90 13.68 21.27
CA GLN A 204 13.70 13.66 22.72
C GLN A 204 14.87 14.35 23.44
N PRO A 205 14.96 15.69 23.36
CA PRO A 205 16.11 16.45 23.85
C PRO A 205 16.29 16.38 25.37
N GLU A 206 15.20 16.32 26.14
CA GLU A 206 15.28 16.31 27.60
C GLU A 206 15.84 14.98 28.12
N GLU A 207 15.33 13.84 27.63
CA GLU A 207 15.87 12.52 27.95
C GLU A 207 17.34 12.37 27.54
N TYR A 208 17.70 12.86 26.35
CA TYR A 208 19.08 12.90 25.90
C TYR A 208 19.98 13.68 26.88
N ARG A 209 19.53 14.86 27.32
CA ARG A 209 20.28 15.69 28.29
C ARG A 209 20.42 15.01 29.64
N ILE A 210 19.36 14.40 30.16
CA ILE A 210 19.38 13.69 31.45
C ILE A 210 20.42 12.56 31.41
N ILE A 211 20.39 11.73 30.38
CA ILE A 211 21.34 10.61 30.23
C ILE A 211 22.77 11.14 30.04
N ALA A 212 22.95 12.20 29.24
CA ALA A 212 24.25 12.83 29.02
C ALA A 212 24.87 13.39 30.32
N ILE A 213 24.08 14.08 31.16
CA ILE A 213 24.53 14.61 32.45
C ILE A 213 24.91 13.47 33.40
N LYS A 214 24.03 12.48 33.58
CA LYS A 214 24.30 11.31 34.44
C LYS A 214 25.55 10.52 34.00
N LEU A 215 25.79 10.44 32.69
CA LEU A 215 26.97 9.80 32.12
C LEU A 215 28.25 10.64 32.31
N HIS A 216 28.13 11.95 32.45
CA HIS A 216 29.25 12.86 32.74
C HIS A 216 29.66 12.83 34.21
N GLU A 217 28.69 12.84 35.14
CA GLU A 217 28.97 12.81 36.59
C GLU A 217 29.80 11.59 37.02
N ARG A 218 29.50 10.41 36.48
CA ARG A 218 30.22 9.15 36.78
C ARG A 218 31.36 8.85 35.81
N ARG A 219 31.84 9.85 35.07
CA ARG A 219 32.83 9.63 33.99
C ARG A 219 34.19 9.19 34.52
N LEU A 220 34.73 9.92 35.50
CA LEU A 220 36.08 9.70 36.02
C LEU A 220 36.20 8.30 36.64
N ASP A 221 35.28 7.95 37.53
CA ASP A 221 35.24 6.63 38.18
C ASP A 221 35.14 5.49 37.16
N ARG A 222 34.35 5.67 36.10
CA ARG A 222 34.19 4.68 35.05
C ARG A 222 35.44 4.56 34.18
N GLU A 223 36.04 5.67 33.76
CA GLU A 223 37.25 5.67 32.93
C GLU A 223 38.43 5.05 33.69
N GLN A 224 38.60 5.38 34.98
CA GLN A 224 39.62 4.76 35.83
C GLN A 224 39.40 3.26 36.00
N TYR A 225 38.16 2.83 36.28
CA TYR A 225 37.84 1.41 36.44
C TYR A 225 38.02 0.62 35.14
N ILE A 226 37.68 1.21 33.99
CA ILE A 226 37.94 0.58 32.69
C ILE A 226 39.44 0.52 32.41
N ALA A 227 40.19 1.58 32.71
CA ALA A 227 41.63 1.60 32.52
C ALA A 227 42.32 0.51 33.36
N SER A 228 41.99 0.39 34.66
CA SER A 228 42.58 -0.64 35.52
C SER A 228 42.27 -2.06 35.04
N PHE A 229 41.04 -2.30 34.58
CA PHE A 229 40.63 -3.59 34.04
C PHE A 229 41.31 -3.89 32.68
N VAL A 230 41.44 -2.89 31.81
CA VAL A 230 42.15 -3.00 30.53
C VAL A 230 43.63 -3.31 30.76
N ASP A 231 44.28 -2.62 31.70
CA ASP A 231 45.69 -2.85 32.04
C ASP A 231 45.91 -4.28 32.56
N THR A 232 45.02 -4.73 33.45
CA THR A 232 45.05 -6.08 34.02
C THR A 232 44.89 -7.16 32.95
N ILE A 233 43.86 -7.05 32.10
CA ILE A 233 43.65 -8.01 31.00
C ILE A 233 44.79 -7.95 29.99
N SER A 234 45.29 -6.75 29.67
CA SER A 234 46.40 -6.59 28.73
C SER A 234 47.65 -7.30 29.24
N HIS A 235 47.92 -7.23 30.54
CA HIS A 235 49.03 -7.96 31.15
C HIS A 235 48.86 -9.48 30.98
N TYR A 236 47.72 -10.05 31.37
CA TYR A 236 47.47 -11.49 31.24
C TYR A 236 47.44 -11.99 29.78
N LEU A 237 46.91 -11.19 28.86
CA LEU A 237 46.91 -11.54 27.44
C LEU A 237 48.32 -11.50 26.85
N ASN A 238 49.15 -10.51 27.21
CA ASN A 238 50.51 -10.38 26.69
C ASN A 238 51.44 -11.50 27.18
N GLU A 239 51.17 -12.11 28.34
CA GLU A 239 51.92 -13.29 28.81
C GLU A 239 51.62 -14.54 27.96
N ALA A 240 50.40 -14.66 27.42
CA ALA A 240 49.95 -15.85 26.70
C ALA A 240 50.00 -15.70 25.17
N MET A 241 49.84 -14.48 24.64
CA MET A 241 49.76 -14.21 23.21
C MET A 241 50.29 -12.81 22.84
N THR A 242 50.92 -12.72 21.66
CA THR A 242 51.45 -11.45 21.14
C THR A 242 50.45 -10.78 20.19
N GLY A 243 50.24 -9.48 20.34
CA GLY A 243 49.43 -8.68 19.40
C GLY A 243 47.93 -8.63 19.70
N ALA A 244 47.52 -8.86 20.95
CA ALA A 244 46.18 -8.55 21.41
C ALA A 244 46.06 -7.05 21.75
N GLU A 245 45.06 -6.38 21.18
CA GLU A 245 44.74 -4.99 21.54
C GLU A 245 43.50 -4.97 22.42
N VAL A 246 43.61 -4.36 23.60
CA VAL A 246 42.51 -4.25 24.57
C VAL A 246 42.21 -2.79 24.81
N TYR A 247 40.95 -2.40 24.67
CA TYR A 247 40.55 -1.03 24.97
C TYR A 247 39.10 -0.94 25.47
N GLY A 248 38.85 0.13 26.21
CA GLY A 248 37.51 0.49 26.68
C GLY A 248 36.60 0.97 25.55
N ARG A 249 35.40 0.42 25.45
CA ARG A 249 34.39 0.85 24.49
C ARG A 249 33.32 1.72 25.18
N PRO A 250 33.17 2.99 24.81
CA PRO A 250 32.05 3.79 25.28
C PRO A 250 30.73 3.32 24.64
N LYS A 251 29.65 3.27 25.43
CA LYS A 251 28.30 3.02 24.92
C LYS A 251 27.62 4.32 24.47
N HIS A 252 26.85 4.19 23.39
CA HIS A 252 26.06 5.27 22.80
C HIS A 252 24.83 5.62 23.64
N ILE A 253 24.43 6.90 23.64
CA ILE A 253 23.39 7.44 24.51
C ILE A 253 22.05 6.78 24.21
N TYR A 254 21.70 6.70 22.93
CA TYR A 254 20.46 6.08 22.49
C TYR A 254 20.42 4.58 22.78
N SER A 255 21.56 3.88 22.73
CA SER A 255 21.63 2.47 23.13
C SER A 255 21.40 2.27 24.63
N ILE A 256 21.87 3.19 25.47
CA ILE A 256 21.59 3.21 26.91
C ILE A 256 20.09 3.43 27.13
N TRP A 257 19.53 4.46 26.50
CA TRP A 257 18.09 4.75 26.57
C TRP A 257 17.23 3.55 26.16
N ARG A 258 17.55 2.90 25.02
CA ARG A 258 16.83 1.71 24.54
C ARG A 258 16.89 0.55 25.56
N LYS A 259 18.01 0.38 26.25
CA LYS A 259 18.16 -0.63 27.32
C LYS A 259 17.36 -0.27 28.56
N MET A 260 17.33 1.01 28.97
CA MET A 260 16.48 1.49 30.06
C MET A 260 15.02 1.17 29.79
N GLN A 261 14.54 1.50 28.58
CA GLN A 261 13.16 1.25 28.16
C GLN A 261 12.82 -0.24 28.12
N LYS A 262 13.68 -1.06 27.52
CA LYS A 262 13.43 -2.51 27.38
C LYS A 262 13.40 -3.24 28.72
N LYS A 263 14.27 -2.86 29.67
CA LYS A 263 14.36 -3.52 30.98
C LYS A 263 13.54 -2.82 32.07
N GLN A 264 12.95 -1.66 31.78
CA GLN A 264 12.28 -0.79 32.75
C GLN A 264 13.16 -0.49 33.98
N LEU A 265 14.45 -0.25 33.75
CA LEU A 265 15.44 -0.02 34.81
C LEU A 265 15.85 1.46 34.85
N ASP A 266 16.14 1.93 36.06
CA ASP A 266 16.73 3.25 36.26
C ASP A 266 18.21 3.28 35.87
N PHE A 267 18.73 4.49 35.58
CA PHE A 267 20.12 4.68 35.18
C PHE A 267 21.14 4.12 36.20
N ASN A 268 20.79 4.13 37.48
CA ASN A 268 21.68 3.65 38.55
C ASN A 268 21.84 2.13 38.57
N GLU A 269 20.87 1.39 38.04
CA GLU A 269 20.82 -0.07 38.02
C GLU A 269 21.41 -0.65 36.72
N LEU A 270 21.78 0.23 35.78
CA LEU A 270 22.48 -0.16 34.56
C LEU A 270 23.95 -0.48 34.86
N TYR A 271 24.19 -1.73 35.24
CA TYR A 271 25.55 -2.26 35.34
C TYR A 271 26.25 -2.39 33.98
N ASP A 272 25.45 -2.39 32.91
CA ASP A 272 25.81 -2.66 31.52
C ASP A 272 26.32 -1.42 30.77
N ILE A 273 26.96 -0.46 31.45
CA ILE A 273 27.54 0.74 30.82
C ILE A 273 29.03 0.54 30.50
N ARG A 274 29.68 -0.39 31.18
CA ARG A 274 31.11 -0.74 30.98
C ARG A 274 31.22 -1.82 29.92
N ALA A 275 31.97 -1.54 28.86
CA ALA A 275 32.30 -2.52 27.84
C ALA A 275 33.78 -2.42 27.49
N VAL A 276 34.40 -3.58 27.26
CA VAL A 276 35.78 -3.73 26.86
C VAL A 276 35.82 -4.55 25.59
N ARG A 277 36.72 -4.19 24.69
CA ARG A 277 36.91 -4.88 23.43
C ARG A 277 38.33 -5.41 23.36
N ILE A 278 38.44 -6.67 22.96
CA ILE A 278 39.69 -7.38 22.72
C ILE A 278 39.75 -7.70 21.23
N ILE A 279 40.76 -7.17 20.56
CA ILE A 279 41.05 -7.45 19.16
C ILE A 279 42.26 -8.35 19.09
N VAL A 280 42.13 -9.45 18.36
CA VAL A 280 43.19 -10.44 18.19
C VAL A 280 43.50 -10.67 16.70
N PRO A 281 44.68 -11.19 16.34
CA PRO A 281 45.02 -11.38 14.94
C PRO A 281 44.32 -12.59 14.31
N LYS A 282 44.19 -13.72 15.03
CA LYS A 282 43.59 -14.95 14.49
C LYS A 282 42.34 -15.39 15.26
N LEU A 283 41.53 -16.21 14.60
CA LEU A 283 40.30 -16.74 15.19
C LEU A 283 40.56 -17.70 16.36
N GLN A 284 41.66 -18.46 16.33
CA GLN A 284 42.08 -19.32 17.44
C GLN A 284 42.34 -18.48 18.70
N ASP A 285 42.99 -17.34 18.52
CA ASP A 285 43.31 -16.42 19.60
C ASP A 285 42.06 -15.82 20.26
N CYS A 286 40.92 -15.76 19.56
CA CYS A 286 39.66 -15.30 20.16
C CYS A 286 39.23 -16.22 21.32
N TYR A 287 39.35 -17.54 21.11
CA TYR A 287 38.97 -18.53 22.12
C TYR A 287 40.03 -18.67 23.22
N THR A 288 41.31 -18.47 22.87
CA THR A 288 42.39 -18.36 23.87
C THR A 288 42.15 -17.16 24.79
N ALA A 289 41.86 -15.98 24.23
CA ALA A 289 41.54 -14.78 25.00
C ALA A 289 40.28 -14.97 25.87
N LEU A 290 39.25 -15.65 25.34
CA LEU A 290 38.07 -16.02 26.13
C LEU A 290 38.44 -16.88 27.35
N GLY A 291 39.26 -17.92 27.15
CA GLY A 291 39.72 -18.80 28.22
C GLY A 291 40.50 -18.06 29.29
N ILE A 292 41.39 -17.14 28.90
CA ILE A 292 42.16 -16.30 29.84
C ILE A 292 41.18 -15.42 30.65
N VAL A 293 40.25 -14.74 29.99
CA VAL A 293 39.26 -13.89 30.67
C VAL A 293 38.42 -14.68 31.68
N HIS A 294 37.96 -15.90 31.34
CA HIS A 294 37.17 -16.74 32.25
C HIS A 294 37.99 -17.39 33.37
N THR A 295 39.31 -17.54 33.19
CA THR A 295 40.20 -18.06 34.24
C THR A 295 40.42 -17.02 35.34
N HIS A 296 40.58 -15.75 34.97
CA HIS A 296 40.84 -14.67 35.92
C HIS A 296 39.58 -14.01 36.47
N PHE A 297 38.47 -14.03 35.72
CA PHE A 297 37.22 -13.39 36.13
C PHE A 297 36.05 -14.37 36.04
N LYS A 298 35.22 -14.39 37.09
CA LYS A 298 34.00 -15.21 37.13
C LYS A 298 33.01 -14.73 36.06
N HIS A 299 32.69 -15.61 35.11
CA HIS A 299 31.72 -15.31 34.05
C HIS A 299 30.27 -15.60 34.47
N LEU A 300 29.32 -14.92 33.84
CA LEU A 300 27.89 -15.16 33.97
C LEU A 300 27.42 -16.06 32.81
N PRO A 301 27.01 -17.33 33.07
CA PRO A 301 26.66 -18.28 32.00
C PRO A 301 25.51 -17.82 31.10
N GLU A 302 24.51 -17.14 31.67
CA GLU A 302 23.33 -16.64 30.93
C GLU A 302 23.64 -15.47 29.98
N GLN A 303 24.86 -14.92 30.04
CA GLN A 303 25.29 -13.74 29.28
C GLN A 303 26.53 -14.04 28.42
N PHE A 304 26.54 -15.23 27.81
CA PHE A 304 27.54 -15.67 26.84
C PHE A 304 26.89 -15.91 25.49
N ASP A 305 27.34 -15.19 24.46
CA ASP A 305 26.89 -15.36 23.08
C ASP A 305 28.11 -15.52 22.15
N ASP A 306 28.12 -16.59 21.35
CA ASP A 306 29.13 -16.82 20.32
C ASP A 306 28.58 -16.47 18.92
N TYR A 307 28.77 -15.22 18.51
CA TYR A 307 28.43 -14.77 17.16
C TYR A 307 29.52 -15.08 16.12
N VAL A 308 30.64 -15.69 16.51
CA VAL A 308 31.63 -16.18 15.55
C VAL A 308 31.13 -17.47 14.92
N ALA A 309 30.63 -18.39 15.73
CA ALA A 309 30.00 -19.63 15.27
C ALA A 309 28.66 -19.39 14.58
N ASN A 310 27.84 -18.50 15.13
CA ASN A 310 26.52 -18.12 14.59
C ASN A 310 26.46 -16.63 14.26
N PRO A 311 26.95 -16.20 13.08
CA PRO A 311 26.92 -14.80 12.67
C PRO A 311 25.51 -14.23 12.63
N LYS A 312 25.36 -12.95 12.99
CA LYS A 312 24.07 -12.26 12.85
C LYS A 312 23.72 -12.07 11.36
N PRO A 313 22.44 -11.81 11.03
CA PRO A 313 22.02 -11.60 9.64
C PRO A 313 22.76 -10.49 8.88
N ASN A 314 23.28 -9.48 9.58
CA ASN A 314 24.08 -8.40 9.01
C ASN A 314 25.58 -8.74 8.86
N GLY A 315 25.98 -9.99 9.11
CA GLY A 315 27.37 -10.44 9.05
C GLY A 315 28.20 -10.14 10.29
N TYR A 316 27.59 -9.64 11.37
CA TYR A 316 28.32 -9.34 12.61
C TYR A 316 28.84 -10.61 13.28
N GLN A 317 30.14 -10.59 13.62
CA GLN A 317 30.86 -11.68 14.29
C GLN A 317 31.66 -11.14 15.48
N SER A 318 31.47 -11.75 16.66
CA SER A 318 32.23 -11.48 17.90
C SER A 318 31.79 -12.48 18.97
N ILE A 319 32.67 -12.80 19.91
CA ILE A 319 32.31 -13.51 21.15
C ILE A 319 31.95 -12.46 22.19
N HIS A 320 30.76 -12.57 22.78
CA HIS A 320 30.30 -11.68 23.87
C HIS A 320 30.25 -12.48 25.16
N THR A 321 30.86 -11.95 26.20
CA THR A 321 30.78 -12.54 27.54
C THR A 321 30.69 -11.43 28.59
N VAL A 322 29.91 -11.66 29.64
CA VAL A 322 29.87 -10.76 30.79
C VAL A 322 30.59 -11.41 31.96
N VAL A 323 31.57 -10.70 32.51
CA VAL A 323 32.38 -11.14 33.65
C VAL A 323 32.24 -10.18 34.82
N LEU A 324 32.43 -10.69 36.03
CA LEU A 324 32.46 -9.90 37.26
C LEU A 324 33.90 -9.42 37.49
N GLY A 325 34.11 -8.11 37.38
CA GLY A 325 35.38 -7.47 37.70
C GLY A 325 35.54 -7.18 39.19
N GLU A 326 36.60 -6.46 39.53
CA GLU A 326 36.87 -6.04 40.91
C GLU A 326 35.68 -5.27 41.51
N GLY A 327 35.27 -5.63 42.72
CA GLY A 327 34.08 -5.07 43.37
C GLY A 327 32.74 -5.62 42.85
N GLU A 328 32.73 -6.83 42.28
CA GLU A 328 31.53 -7.56 41.80
C GLU A 328 30.69 -6.80 40.76
N LYS A 329 31.31 -5.86 40.05
CA LYS A 329 30.66 -5.08 39.00
C LYS A 329 30.75 -5.86 37.68
N PRO A 330 29.64 -6.09 36.96
CA PRO A 330 29.71 -6.77 35.68
C PRO A 330 30.30 -5.85 34.61
N ILE A 331 31.04 -6.48 33.69
CA ILE A 331 31.74 -5.87 32.56
C ILE A 331 31.46 -6.74 31.34
N GLU A 332 30.99 -6.11 30.26
CA GLU A 332 30.80 -6.78 28.97
C GLU A 332 32.13 -6.81 28.20
N VAL A 333 32.61 -7.98 27.83
CA VAL A 333 33.83 -8.19 27.05
C VAL A 333 33.46 -8.70 25.66
N GLN A 334 33.93 -8.00 24.62
CA GLN A 334 33.74 -8.34 23.22
C GLN A 334 35.06 -8.76 22.60
N ILE A 335 35.15 -10.01 22.16
CA ILE A 335 36.38 -10.57 21.58
C ILE A 335 36.15 -10.82 20.09
N ARG A 336 37.07 -10.38 19.23
CA ARG A 336 36.99 -10.59 17.77
C ARG A 336 38.33 -10.38 17.09
N THR A 337 38.43 -10.81 15.84
CA THR A 337 39.63 -10.54 15.03
C THR A 337 39.64 -9.12 14.46
N GLN A 338 40.79 -8.66 13.95
CA GLN A 338 40.86 -7.38 13.21
C GLN A 338 39.88 -7.36 12.02
N LYS A 339 39.83 -8.44 11.23
CA LYS A 339 38.89 -8.52 10.10
C LYS A 339 37.43 -8.44 10.56
N MET A 340 37.06 -9.16 11.62
CA MET A 340 35.71 -9.09 12.21
C MET A 340 35.42 -7.70 12.81
N HIS A 341 36.45 -7.00 13.30
CA HIS A 341 36.32 -5.63 13.77
C HIS A 341 35.97 -4.70 12.61
N ASP A 342 36.73 -4.76 11.52
CA ASP A 342 36.50 -3.95 10.32
C ASP A 342 35.11 -4.23 9.73
N ASP A 343 34.74 -5.51 9.58
CA ASP A 343 33.42 -5.92 9.08
C ASP A 343 32.27 -5.45 9.98
N ALA A 344 32.48 -5.36 11.31
CA ALA A 344 31.45 -4.94 12.25
C ALA A 344 31.30 -3.42 12.41
N GLU A 345 32.36 -2.63 12.14
CA GLU A 345 32.28 -1.17 12.20
C GLU A 345 31.90 -0.58 10.83
N LEU A 346 32.49 -1.11 9.75
CA LEU A 346 32.40 -0.60 8.39
C LEU A 346 31.44 -1.42 7.51
N GLY A 347 31.05 -2.63 7.91
CA GLY A 347 30.05 -3.43 7.20
C GLY A 347 30.47 -3.74 5.76
N VAL A 348 29.53 -3.55 4.84
CA VAL A 348 29.76 -3.75 3.39
C VAL A 348 30.93 -2.90 2.85
N ALA A 349 31.24 -1.74 3.46
CA ALA A 349 32.34 -0.89 3.02
C ALA A 349 33.73 -1.54 3.22
N ALA A 350 33.90 -2.39 4.23
CA ALA A 350 35.17 -3.10 4.47
C ALA A 350 35.58 -4.03 3.32
N HIS A 351 34.61 -4.65 2.66
CA HIS A 351 34.86 -5.63 1.59
C HIS A 351 35.15 -5.00 0.22
N TRP A 352 34.85 -3.71 0.02
CA TRP A 352 34.98 -3.05 -1.28
C TRP A 352 36.45 -2.89 -1.71
N LYS A 353 37.32 -2.46 -0.79
CA LYS A 353 38.76 -2.22 -1.05
C LYS A 353 39.51 -3.47 -1.54
N TYR A 354 39.08 -4.67 -1.15
CA TYR A 354 39.79 -5.92 -1.49
C TYR A 354 39.49 -6.47 -2.89
N LYS A 355 38.44 -5.99 -3.58
CA LYS A 355 37.96 -6.57 -4.85
C LYS A 355 38.26 -5.77 -6.11
N GLU A 356 38.79 -4.54 -6.01
CA GLU A 356 39.28 -3.80 -7.18
C GLU A 356 40.42 -4.51 -7.94
N GLY A 357 41.08 -5.52 -7.33
CA GLY A 357 42.12 -6.32 -7.97
C GLY A 357 41.69 -7.69 -8.53
N ASN A 358 40.46 -8.17 -8.31
CA ASN A 358 40.07 -9.53 -8.71
C ASN A 358 38.60 -9.60 -9.19
N THR A 359 38.42 -9.63 -10.51
CA THR A 359 37.12 -9.60 -11.23
C THR A 359 36.25 -10.86 -11.10
N GLY A 360 36.58 -11.81 -10.21
CA GLY A 360 36.00 -13.16 -10.21
C GLY A 360 34.99 -13.52 -9.09
N SER A 361 34.61 -12.61 -8.19
CA SER A 361 33.78 -12.96 -7.01
C SER A 361 32.53 -12.07 -6.86
N LEU A 362 31.66 -12.08 -7.87
CA LEU A 362 30.38 -11.36 -7.86
C LEU A 362 29.29 -12.04 -6.97
N SER A 363 29.41 -13.35 -6.68
CA SER A 363 28.29 -14.11 -6.07
C SER A 363 27.93 -13.70 -4.63
N SER A 364 28.90 -13.45 -3.74
CA SER A 364 28.61 -13.04 -2.35
C SER A 364 28.09 -11.59 -2.25
N TYR A 365 28.42 -10.75 -3.24
CA TYR A 365 27.92 -9.38 -3.37
C TYR A 365 26.45 -9.38 -3.82
N GLU A 366 26.12 -10.21 -4.82
CA GLU A 366 24.74 -10.43 -5.25
C GLU A 366 23.90 -11.03 -4.14
N GLU A 367 24.41 -11.98 -3.33
CA GLU A 367 23.68 -12.54 -2.19
C GLU A 367 23.34 -11.50 -1.12
N LYS A 368 24.25 -10.56 -0.80
CA LYS A 368 23.98 -9.47 0.15
C LYS A 368 23.01 -8.43 -0.42
N ILE A 369 23.04 -8.19 -1.74
CA ILE A 369 22.05 -7.34 -2.44
C ILE A 369 20.68 -8.04 -2.51
N ILE A 370 20.66 -9.35 -2.76
CA ILE A 370 19.45 -10.18 -2.71
C ILE A 370 18.89 -10.17 -1.29
N TRP A 371 19.73 -10.18 -0.26
CA TRP A 371 19.30 -10.02 1.12
C TRP A 371 18.73 -8.61 1.42
N LEU A 372 19.37 -7.54 0.92
CA LEU A 372 18.81 -6.18 0.96
C LEU A 372 17.46 -6.10 0.23
N ARG A 373 17.28 -6.89 -0.84
CA ARG A 373 16.01 -7.02 -1.56
C ARG A 373 14.98 -7.89 -0.83
N LYS A 374 15.37 -8.94 -0.11
CA LYS A 374 14.46 -9.70 0.78
C LYS A 374 13.94 -8.80 1.92
N LEU A 375 14.75 -7.86 2.37
CA LEU A 375 14.34 -6.82 3.31
C LEU A 375 13.34 -5.80 2.75
N LEU A 376 13.19 -5.70 1.42
CA LEU A 376 12.12 -4.91 0.79
C LEU A 376 10.74 -5.49 1.08
N ALA A 377 10.64 -6.81 1.22
CA ALA A 377 9.39 -7.48 1.53
C ALA A 377 8.97 -7.27 3.00
N TRP A 378 9.93 -7.04 3.90
CA TRP A 378 9.70 -7.03 5.35
C TRP A 378 9.33 -5.66 5.93
N GLN A 379 9.64 -4.53 5.26
CA GLN A 379 9.42 -3.20 5.84
C GLN A 379 7.95 -2.73 5.81
N HIS A 380 7.05 -3.47 5.16
CA HIS A 380 5.61 -3.19 5.19
C HIS A 380 5.01 -3.41 6.60
N ASP A 381 5.67 -4.17 7.47
CA ASP A 381 5.23 -4.45 8.84
C ASP A 381 5.47 -3.30 9.83
N ILE A 382 6.37 -2.36 9.52
CA ILE A 382 6.80 -1.32 10.48
C ILE A 382 6.04 0.01 10.29
N SER A 383 5.51 0.28 9.09
CA SER A 383 4.81 1.54 8.79
C SER A 383 3.35 1.59 9.27
N ASP A 384 2.91 0.60 10.04
CA ASP A 384 1.52 0.47 10.49
C ASP A 384 1.40 0.46 12.03
N ALA A 385 2.26 1.26 12.67
CA ALA A 385 2.10 1.69 14.06
C ALA A 385 1.01 2.78 14.18
N GLY A 386 -0.18 2.46 13.68
CA GLY A 386 -1.45 3.13 13.91
C GLY A 386 -2.55 2.06 13.95
N GLU A 387 -3.20 1.92 15.10
CA GLU A 387 -4.11 0.85 15.51
C GLU A 387 -5.15 0.44 14.44
N VAL A 388 -4.91 -0.62 13.66
CA VAL A 388 -5.99 -1.48 13.11
C VAL A 388 -5.48 -2.92 12.88
N VAL A 389 -6.35 -3.87 13.20
CA VAL A 389 -6.30 -5.35 13.26
C VAL A 389 -5.27 -6.08 12.36
N PRO A 390 -4.47 -7.03 12.91
CA PRO A 390 -3.39 -7.74 12.20
C PRO A 390 -3.82 -8.80 11.17
N GLU A 391 -5.07 -9.28 11.17
CA GLU A 391 -5.50 -10.44 10.35
C GLU A 391 -5.85 -10.13 8.89
N LEU A 392 -6.04 -8.85 8.53
CA LEU A 392 -6.38 -8.42 7.16
C LEU A 392 -5.15 -8.01 6.33
N ARG A 393 -3.97 -7.86 6.96
CA ARG A 393 -2.75 -7.34 6.32
C ARG A 393 -1.89 -8.42 5.66
N THR A 394 -2.06 -9.67 6.04
CA THR A 394 -1.21 -10.78 5.56
C THR A 394 -1.56 -11.26 4.14
N GLN A 395 -2.72 -10.89 3.59
CA GLN A 395 -3.20 -11.45 2.31
C GLN A 395 -2.90 -10.60 1.06
N VAL A 396 -2.38 -9.38 1.20
CA VAL A 396 -2.26 -8.44 0.04
C VAL A 396 -0.83 -8.26 -0.48
N PHE A 397 0.20 -8.64 0.30
CA PHE A 397 1.59 -8.30 -0.03
C PHE A 397 2.59 -9.47 -0.09
N ASP A 398 2.16 -10.72 0.14
CA ASP A 398 2.97 -11.95 -0.09
C ASP A 398 3.04 -12.36 -1.58
N ASP A 399 2.57 -11.51 -2.49
CA ASP A 399 2.09 -11.92 -3.81
C ASP A 399 2.99 -11.53 -5.00
N ARG A 400 4.25 -11.12 -4.83
CA ARG A 400 5.16 -10.87 -5.98
C ARG A 400 6.57 -11.44 -5.77
N VAL A 401 7.13 -12.09 -6.80
CA VAL A 401 8.50 -12.65 -6.88
C VAL A 401 9.38 -11.90 -7.87
N TYR A 402 10.65 -11.69 -7.51
CA TYR A 402 11.67 -11.05 -8.35
C TYR A 402 12.66 -12.08 -8.89
N VAL A 403 12.81 -12.11 -10.20
CA VAL A 403 13.65 -13.10 -10.88
C VAL A 403 14.65 -12.43 -11.81
N PHE A 404 15.79 -13.07 -11.98
CA PHE A 404 16.91 -12.54 -12.74
C PHE A 404 17.01 -13.18 -14.12
N THR A 405 17.29 -12.35 -15.12
CA THR A 405 17.80 -12.80 -16.41
C THR A 405 19.30 -13.14 -16.29
N PRO A 406 19.86 -13.96 -17.19
CA PRO A 406 21.31 -14.22 -17.23
C PRO A 406 22.16 -12.97 -17.47
N LYS A 407 21.56 -11.86 -17.93
CA LYS A 407 22.23 -10.57 -18.10
C LYS A 407 22.16 -9.68 -16.85
N GLY A 408 21.61 -10.18 -15.74
CA GLY A 408 21.47 -9.44 -14.48
C GLY A 408 20.29 -8.47 -14.42
N GLN A 409 19.44 -8.39 -15.46
CA GLN A 409 18.21 -7.60 -15.42
C GLN A 409 17.15 -8.30 -14.57
N VAL A 410 16.42 -7.51 -13.77
CA VAL A 410 15.41 -7.97 -12.82
C VAL A 410 14.02 -7.82 -13.42
N ILE A 411 13.20 -8.85 -13.30
CA ILE A 411 11.81 -8.83 -13.76
C ILE A 411 10.89 -9.14 -12.57
N ASP A 412 9.84 -8.34 -12.42
CA ASP A 412 8.82 -8.48 -11.38
C ASP A 412 7.64 -9.34 -11.88
N LEU A 413 7.29 -10.37 -11.11
CA LEU A 413 6.19 -11.29 -11.40
C LEU A 413 5.35 -11.52 -10.14
N PRO A 414 4.07 -11.91 -10.23
CA PRO A 414 3.32 -12.32 -9.04
C PRO A 414 3.85 -13.64 -8.45
N THR A 415 3.70 -13.86 -7.14
CA THR A 415 4.04 -15.11 -6.45
C THR A 415 3.24 -16.26 -7.07
N GLY A 416 3.88 -17.42 -7.18
CA GLY A 416 3.32 -18.57 -7.92
C GLY A 416 3.45 -18.46 -9.44
N SER A 417 4.10 -17.42 -9.97
CA SER A 417 4.44 -17.33 -11.40
C SER A 417 5.39 -18.43 -11.82
N THR A 418 5.26 -18.83 -13.07
CA THR A 418 6.03 -19.91 -13.69
C THR A 418 7.10 -19.37 -14.65
N PRO A 419 8.06 -20.21 -15.08
CA PRO A 419 8.99 -19.85 -16.14
C PRO A 419 8.31 -19.41 -17.45
N LEU A 420 7.08 -19.89 -17.73
CA LEU A 420 6.29 -19.45 -18.89
C LEU A 420 5.82 -18.00 -18.71
N ASP A 421 5.33 -17.64 -17.53
CA ASP A 421 4.96 -16.25 -17.22
C ASP A 421 6.16 -15.30 -17.38
N PHE A 422 7.34 -15.73 -16.94
CA PHE A 422 8.59 -14.99 -17.14
C PHE A 422 8.93 -14.81 -18.63
N ALA A 423 8.78 -15.85 -19.46
CA ALA A 423 9.00 -15.76 -20.90
C ALA A 423 8.07 -14.74 -21.57
N TYR A 424 6.77 -14.76 -21.23
CA TYR A 424 5.79 -13.80 -21.75
C TYR A 424 5.95 -12.38 -21.20
N ALA A 425 6.59 -12.22 -20.03
CA ALA A 425 6.94 -10.93 -19.45
C ALA A 425 8.09 -10.27 -20.21
N ILE A 426 9.11 -11.04 -20.63
CA ILE A 426 10.20 -10.55 -21.50
C ILE A 426 9.65 -10.15 -22.86
N HIS A 427 9.06 -11.10 -23.60
CA HIS A 427 8.49 -10.85 -24.91
C HIS A 427 7.47 -11.91 -25.30
N SER A 428 6.43 -11.53 -26.05
CA SER A 428 5.40 -12.48 -26.49
C SER A 428 5.98 -13.61 -27.35
N ASP A 429 6.92 -13.28 -28.26
CA ASP A 429 7.54 -14.27 -29.15
C ASP A 429 8.48 -15.23 -28.40
N VAL A 430 9.17 -14.75 -27.34
CA VAL A 430 9.98 -15.61 -26.47
C VAL A 430 9.08 -16.61 -25.74
N GLY A 431 7.89 -16.16 -25.30
CA GLY A 431 6.85 -17.04 -24.75
C GLY A 431 6.31 -18.06 -25.75
N HIS A 432 5.96 -17.65 -26.97
CA HIS A 432 5.44 -18.56 -28.01
C HIS A 432 6.47 -19.59 -28.48
N CYS A 433 7.75 -19.22 -28.48
CA CYS A 433 8.86 -20.07 -28.85
C CYS A 433 9.48 -20.83 -27.67
N CYS A 434 8.90 -20.78 -26.46
CA CYS A 434 9.47 -21.42 -25.28
C CYS A 434 9.37 -22.96 -25.36
N ILE A 435 10.50 -23.66 -25.22
CA ILE A 435 10.56 -25.14 -25.18
C ILE A 435 10.88 -25.65 -23.77
N GLY A 436 11.69 -24.91 -23.02
CA GLY A 436 12.08 -25.27 -21.67
C GLY A 436 12.69 -24.09 -20.92
N ALA A 437 12.87 -24.27 -19.61
CA ALA A 437 13.50 -23.28 -18.76
C ALA A 437 14.58 -23.93 -17.89
N LYS A 438 15.64 -23.17 -17.60
CA LYS A 438 16.67 -23.52 -16.63
C LYS A 438 16.67 -22.50 -15.51
N VAL A 439 16.80 -22.98 -14.27
CA VAL A 439 17.02 -22.15 -13.09
C VAL A 439 18.38 -22.48 -12.51
N ALA A 440 19.26 -21.49 -12.36
CA ALA A 440 20.64 -21.67 -11.90
C ALA A 440 21.40 -22.81 -12.65
N GLY A 441 21.20 -22.89 -13.97
CA GLY A 441 21.82 -23.89 -14.85
C GLY A 441 21.16 -25.28 -14.86
N ARG A 442 20.16 -25.56 -14.02
CA ARG A 442 19.41 -26.84 -13.99
C ARG A 442 18.08 -26.72 -14.72
N ILE A 443 17.69 -27.73 -15.49
CA ILE A 443 16.40 -27.75 -16.19
C ILE A 443 15.28 -27.94 -15.17
N VAL A 444 14.26 -27.09 -15.23
CA VAL A 444 13.07 -27.15 -14.37
C VAL A 444 11.81 -27.39 -15.22
N PRO A 445 10.78 -28.08 -14.66
CA PRO A 445 9.50 -28.20 -15.33
C PRO A 445 8.78 -26.84 -15.41
N PHE A 446 7.89 -26.67 -16.39
CA PHE A 446 7.11 -25.42 -16.53
C PHE A 446 6.15 -25.14 -15.38
N THR A 447 5.78 -26.15 -14.60
CA THR A 447 4.95 -26.03 -13.40
C THR A 447 5.73 -25.58 -12.17
N TYR A 448 7.06 -25.48 -12.26
CA TYR A 448 7.88 -24.96 -11.17
C TYR A 448 7.49 -23.51 -10.87
N GLN A 449 7.24 -23.21 -9.61
CA GLN A 449 6.96 -21.86 -9.15
C GLN A 449 8.27 -21.13 -8.90
N LEU A 450 8.41 -19.97 -9.52
CA LEU A 450 9.62 -19.17 -9.44
C LEU A 450 9.82 -18.64 -8.02
N GLN A 451 11.04 -18.76 -7.51
CA GLN A 451 11.42 -18.24 -6.21
C GLN A 451 12.16 -16.92 -6.32
N MET A 452 12.21 -16.21 -5.19
CA MET A 452 12.90 -14.94 -5.06
C MET A 452 14.40 -15.10 -5.33
N GLY A 453 14.87 -14.43 -6.38
CA GLY A 453 16.27 -14.40 -6.75
C GLY A 453 16.73 -15.53 -7.66
N ASP A 454 15.80 -16.33 -8.18
CA ASP A 454 16.11 -17.34 -9.19
C ASP A 454 16.65 -16.67 -10.48
N GLN A 455 17.78 -17.17 -10.97
CA GLN A 455 18.31 -16.83 -12.29
C GLN A 455 17.73 -17.79 -13.33
N ILE A 456 16.96 -17.26 -14.28
CA ILE A 456 16.19 -18.05 -15.24
C ILE A 456 16.72 -17.86 -16.67
N ASP A 457 17.06 -18.98 -17.30
CA ASP A 457 17.40 -19.04 -18.72
C ASP A 457 16.31 -19.79 -19.49
N ILE A 458 15.67 -19.11 -20.45
CA ILE A 458 14.64 -19.71 -21.31
C ILE A 458 15.30 -20.30 -22.56
N ILE A 459 14.94 -21.53 -22.88
CA ILE A 459 15.34 -22.22 -24.11
C ILE A 459 14.24 -22.01 -25.16
N THR A 460 14.59 -21.37 -26.28
CA THR A 460 13.64 -21.03 -27.35
C THR A 460 13.87 -21.82 -28.65
N GLN A 461 12.81 -22.05 -29.42
CA GLN A 461 12.83 -22.57 -30.80
C GLN A 461 12.63 -21.47 -31.84
N LYS A 462 12.88 -21.81 -33.11
CA LYS A 462 12.64 -20.90 -34.26
C LYS A 462 11.15 -20.74 -34.59
N ASN A 463 10.34 -21.79 -34.43
CA ASN A 463 8.93 -21.77 -34.79
C ASN A 463 8.05 -21.63 -33.53
N PRO A 464 7.08 -20.71 -33.49
CA PRO A 464 6.18 -20.56 -32.36
C PRO A 464 5.21 -21.75 -32.29
N ASN A 465 5.16 -22.42 -31.14
CA ASN A 465 4.26 -23.56 -30.92
C ASN A 465 3.73 -23.58 -29.48
N PRO A 466 2.88 -22.62 -29.08
CA PRO A 466 2.26 -22.65 -27.77
C PRO A 466 1.21 -23.77 -27.67
N SER A 467 1.15 -24.44 -26.52
CA SER A 467 0.12 -25.45 -26.25
C SER A 467 -1.18 -24.81 -25.73
N ARG A 468 -2.32 -25.46 -26.02
CA ARG A 468 -3.63 -25.09 -25.46
C ARG A 468 -3.71 -25.33 -23.95
N ASP A 469 -2.94 -26.29 -23.45
CA ASP A 469 -2.91 -26.64 -22.02
C ASP A 469 -2.43 -25.47 -21.15
N TRP A 470 -1.63 -24.56 -21.72
CA TRP A 470 -1.13 -23.38 -21.01
C TRP A 470 -2.23 -22.38 -20.64
N LEU A 471 -3.39 -22.42 -21.32
CA LEU A 471 -4.54 -21.57 -21.01
C LEU A 471 -5.33 -22.07 -19.80
N ASN A 472 -5.23 -23.36 -19.46
CA ASN A 472 -6.00 -23.94 -18.38
C ASN A 472 -5.36 -23.59 -17.03
N PRO A 473 -6.03 -22.78 -16.17
CA PRO A 473 -5.47 -22.37 -14.89
C PRO A 473 -5.25 -23.55 -13.94
N ASN A 474 -6.02 -24.63 -14.07
CA ASN A 474 -5.94 -25.79 -13.17
C ASN A 474 -4.65 -26.60 -13.34
N LEU A 475 -3.98 -26.51 -14.50
CA LEU A 475 -2.74 -27.24 -14.78
C LEU A 475 -1.49 -26.52 -14.23
N GLY A 476 -1.64 -25.28 -13.74
CA GLY A 476 -0.54 -24.54 -13.11
C GLY A 476 0.59 -24.13 -14.04
N PHE A 477 0.37 -24.06 -15.36
CA PHE A 477 1.39 -23.65 -16.35
C PHE A 477 1.53 -22.14 -16.50
N THR A 478 0.45 -21.37 -16.38
CA THR A 478 0.50 -19.90 -16.42
C THR A 478 -0.36 -19.35 -15.30
N HIS A 479 0.23 -18.47 -14.51
CA HIS A 479 -0.44 -17.81 -13.40
C HIS A 479 -0.97 -16.43 -13.84
N THR A 480 -0.18 -15.72 -14.66
CA THR A 480 -0.50 -14.34 -15.03
C THR A 480 -1.61 -14.24 -16.07
N GLN A 481 -2.54 -13.30 -15.88
CA GLN A 481 -3.56 -12.99 -16.87
C GLN A 481 -2.93 -12.46 -18.18
N LYS A 482 -1.81 -11.73 -18.06
CA LYS A 482 -1.10 -11.17 -19.22
C LYS A 482 -0.57 -12.26 -20.15
N ALA A 483 0.02 -13.34 -19.62
CA ALA A 483 0.47 -14.46 -20.43
C ALA A 483 -0.72 -15.18 -21.08
N ARG A 484 -1.77 -15.48 -20.31
CA ARG A 484 -3.00 -16.13 -20.83
C ARG A 484 -3.65 -15.34 -21.97
N SER A 485 -3.80 -14.02 -21.80
CA SER A 485 -4.36 -13.16 -22.84
C SER A 485 -3.52 -13.15 -24.12
N LYS A 486 -2.18 -13.19 -24.02
CA LYS A 486 -1.29 -13.26 -25.19
C LYS A 486 -1.40 -14.60 -25.92
N ILE A 487 -1.45 -15.71 -25.17
CA ILE A 487 -1.65 -17.06 -25.73
C ILE A 487 -3.01 -17.14 -26.43
N GLN A 488 -4.07 -16.65 -25.80
CA GLN A 488 -5.42 -16.64 -26.38
C GLN A 488 -5.47 -15.78 -27.66
N ALA A 489 -4.81 -14.62 -27.66
CA ALA A 489 -4.70 -13.78 -28.85
C ALA A 489 -3.98 -14.48 -30.01
N TRP A 490 -2.94 -15.28 -29.72
CA TRP A 490 -2.24 -16.07 -30.73
C TRP A 490 -3.15 -17.12 -31.36
N PHE A 491 -3.87 -17.91 -30.55
CA PHE A 491 -4.83 -18.89 -31.07
C PHE A 491 -5.98 -18.25 -31.83
N LYS A 492 -6.49 -17.10 -31.35
CA LYS A 492 -7.52 -16.35 -32.07
C LYS A 492 -7.04 -15.88 -33.44
N LYS A 493 -5.77 -15.50 -33.57
CA LYS A 493 -5.18 -15.13 -34.86
C LYS A 493 -5.00 -16.34 -35.78
N LEU A 494 -4.62 -17.49 -35.23
CA LEU A 494 -4.48 -18.75 -35.97
C LEU A 494 -5.83 -19.26 -36.50
N ASP A 495 -6.86 -19.22 -35.66
CA ASP A 495 -8.21 -19.71 -36.00
C ASP A 495 -9.05 -18.65 -36.75
N ARG A 496 -8.52 -17.45 -36.98
CA ARG A 496 -9.22 -16.35 -37.69
C ARG A 496 -9.74 -16.79 -39.05
N GLU A 497 -8.91 -17.45 -39.86
CA GLU A 497 -9.29 -17.91 -41.20
C GLU A 497 -10.41 -18.95 -41.16
N LYS A 498 -10.48 -19.77 -40.10
CA LYS A 498 -11.54 -20.76 -39.89
C LYS A 498 -12.84 -20.14 -39.35
N ASN A 499 -12.73 -19.10 -38.53
CA ASN A 499 -13.87 -18.46 -37.87
C ASN A 499 -14.66 -17.53 -38.81
N ILE A 500 -14.02 -16.95 -39.83
CA ILE A 500 -14.67 -16.09 -40.81
C ILE A 500 -15.85 -16.79 -41.54
N PRO A 501 -15.68 -17.98 -42.16
CA PRO A 501 -16.79 -18.63 -42.86
C PRO A 501 -17.93 -19.03 -41.92
N VAL A 502 -17.61 -19.54 -40.72
CA VAL A 502 -18.61 -19.94 -39.71
C VAL A 502 -19.42 -18.73 -39.22
N GLY A 503 -18.75 -17.62 -38.92
CA GLY A 503 -19.44 -16.41 -38.46
C GLY A 503 -20.30 -15.75 -39.54
N LYS A 504 -19.90 -15.88 -40.82
CA LYS A 504 -20.70 -15.41 -41.95
C LYS A 504 -21.99 -16.21 -42.08
N GLU A 505 -21.92 -17.53 -42.06
CA GLU A 505 -23.09 -18.42 -42.17
C GLU A 505 -24.09 -18.21 -41.03
N GLN A 506 -23.59 -18.07 -39.80
CA GLN A 506 -24.42 -17.81 -38.61
C GLN A 506 -25.13 -16.46 -38.69
N LEU A 507 -24.43 -15.41 -39.12
CA LEU A 507 -25.02 -14.09 -39.25
C LEU A 507 -26.06 -14.05 -40.37
N GLU A 508 -25.77 -14.65 -41.54
CA GLU A 508 -26.72 -14.72 -42.66
C GLU A 508 -28.01 -15.45 -42.29
N THR A 509 -27.91 -16.55 -41.54
CA THR A 509 -29.06 -17.33 -41.07
C THR A 509 -29.99 -16.49 -40.19
N GLU A 510 -29.45 -15.80 -39.20
CA GLU A 510 -30.28 -15.00 -38.29
C GLU A 510 -30.79 -13.69 -38.93
N LEU A 511 -30.03 -13.10 -39.85
CA LEU A 511 -30.48 -11.93 -40.60
C LEU A 511 -31.65 -12.24 -41.53
N SER A 512 -31.64 -13.42 -42.15
CA SER A 512 -32.76 -13.88 -42.99
C SER A 512 -34.07 -13.98 -42.21
N ARG A 513 -34.02 -14.31 -40.91
CA ARG A 513 -35.21 -14.38 -40.03
C ARG A 513 -35.79 -13.02 -39.69
N VAL A 514 -34.95 -11.99 -39.62
CA VAL A 514 -35.36 -10.62 -39.23
C VAL A 514 -35.66 -9.74 -40.45
N GLY A 515 -35.34 -10.20 -41.67
CA GLY A 515 -35.62 -9.49 -42.91
C GLY A 515 -34.68 -8.30 -43.17
N LEU A 516 -33.46 -8.33 -42.60
CA LEU A 516 -32.45 -7.28 -42.75
C LEU A 516 -31.34 -7.71 -43.72
N THR A 517 -30.88 -6.79 -44.56
CA THR A 517 -29.83 -7.06 -45.57
C THR A 517 -28.44 -6.69 -45.05
N LEU A 518 -27.41 -7.49 -45.37
CA LEU A 518 -26.00 -7.29 -44.96
C LEU A 518 -25.49 -5.85 -45.18
N LYS A 519 -25.88 -5.20 -46.29
CA LYS A 519 -25.48 -3.82 -46.63
C LYS A 519 -25.99 -2.74 -45.67
N GLN A 520 -27.08 -3.00 -44.94
CA GLN A 520 -27.64 -2.05 -43.96
C GLN A 520 -26.91 -2.11 -42.62
N ILE A 521 -26.12 -3.15 -42.37
CA ILE A 521 -25.53 -3.46 -41.06
C ILE A 521 -24.12 -2.90 -40.95
N GLU A 522 -23.35 -2.90 -42.04
CA GLU A 522 -21.98 -2.36 -42.09
C GLU A 522 -21.85 -0.97 -41.41
N PRO A 523 -22.68 0.04 -41.74
CA PRO A 523 -22.54 1.37 -41.12
C PRO A 523 -22.98 1.42 -39.64
N LEU A 524 -23.77 0.46 -39.16
CA LEU A 524 -24.33 0.46 -37.79
C LEU A 524 -23.54 -0.44 -36.82
N ALA A 525 -23.00 -1.56 -37.32
CA ALA A 525 -22.28 -2.54 -36.52
C ALA A 525 -20.79 -2.19 -36.35
N LEU A 526 -20.13 -1.68 -37.39
CA LEU A 526 -18.69 -1.35 -37.33
C LEU A 526 -18.37 -0.27 -36.28
N PRO A 527 -19.12 0.84 -36.16
CA PRO A 527 -18.84 1.87 -35.15
C PRO A 527 -19.15 1.42 -33.71
N ARG A 528 -20.11 0.51 -33.51
CA ARG A 528 -20.48 0.03 -32.17
C ARG A 528 -19.38 -0.82 -31.53
N TYR A 529 -18.73 -1.65 -32.33
CA TYR A 529 -17.69 -2.57 -31.86
C TYR A 529 -16.26 -2.07 -32.17
N ASN A 530 -16.11 -0.85 -32.67
CA ASN A 530 -14.82 -0.28 -33.11
C ASN A 530 -14.04 -1.19 -34.08
N LEU A 531 -14.75 -1.85 -35.00
CA LEU A 531 -14.17 -2.75 -35.99
C LEU A 531 -13.89 -1.99 -37.29
N LYS A 532 -12.77 -2.30 -37.95
CA LYS A 532 -12.39 -1.66 -39.22
C LYS A 532 -12.92 -2.41 -40.43
N ASN A 533 -12.92 -3.74 -40.37
CA ASN A 533 -13.32 -4.61 -41.47
C ASN A 533 -14.51 -5.48 -41.07
N ILE A 534 -15.33 -5.83 -42.06
CA ILE A 534 -16.48 -6.74 -41.88
C ILE A 534 -15.98 -8.16 -41.56
N ASP A 535 -14.81 -8.56 -42.08
CA ASP A 535 -14.18 -9.82 -41.72
C ASP A 535 -13.83 -9.91 -40.23
N ASP A 536 -13.56 -8.78 -39.57
CA ASP A 536 -13.36 -8.78 -38.11
C ASP A 536 -14.68 -9.01 -37.36
N LEU A 537 -15.81 -8.57 -37.93
CA LEU A 537 -17.14 -8.85 -37.40
C LEU A 537 -17.47 -10.35 -37.57
N PHE A 538 -17.22 -10.93 -38.74
CA PHE A 538 -17.40 -12.36 -38.98
C PHE A 538 -16.51 -13.20 -38.07
N ALA A 539 -15.22 -12.85 -37.94
CA ALA A 539 -14.31 -13.53 -37.03
C ALA A 539 -14.75 -13.39 -35.56
N GLY A 540 -15.29 -12.23 -35.16
CA GLY A 540 -15.84 -11.99 -33.82
C GLY A 540 -17.10 -12.79 -33.50
N ILE A 541 -17.96 -13.01 -34.50
CA ILE A 541 -19.16 -13.86 -34.37
C ILE A 541 -18.75 -15.33 -34.33
N GLY A 542 -17.90 -15.79 -35.27
CA GLY A 542 -17.47 -17.18 -35.35
C GLY A 542 -16.62 -17.62 -34.16
N SER A 543 -15.89 -16.71 -33.51
CA SER A 543 -15.17 -16.97 -32.25
C SER A 543 -16.06 -16.89 -31.00
N GLY A 544 -17.29 -16.37 -31.12
CA GLY A 544 -18.24 -16.22 -30.00
C GLY A 544 -18.03 -14.99 -29.13
N ASP A 545 -17.08 -14.10 -29.46
CA ASP A 545 -16.86 -12.84 -28.73
C ASP A 545 -18.05 -11.88 -28.88
N ILE A 546 -18.69 -11.89 -30.04
CA ILE A 546 -19.89 -11.10 -30.32
C ILE A 546 -21.10 -12.03 -30.33
N ARG A 547 -21.94 -11.90 -29.29
CA ARG A 547 -23.21 -12.63 -29.24
C ARG A 547 -24.17 -12.08 -30.29
N ILE A 548 -24.58 -12.95 -31.20
CA ILE A 548 -25.46 -12.63 -32.33
C ILE A 548 -26.77 -11.99 -31.86
N ASN A 549 -27.40 -12.52 -30.80
CA ASN A 549 -28.67 -12.00 -30.28
C ASN A 549 -28.59 -10.54 -29.81
N HIS A 550 -27.46 -10.13 -29.23
CA HIS A 550 -27.28 -8.75 -28.76
C HIS A 550 -27.09 -7.80 -29.96
N LEU A 551 -26.36 -8.25 -30.99
CA LEU A 551 -26.24 -7.51 -32.24
C LEU A 551 -27.62 -7.33 -32.91
N ILE A 552 -28.43 -8.39 -32.97
CA ILE A 552 -29.76 -8.35 -33.58
C ILE A 552 -30.71 -7.42 -32.83
N ASN A 553 -30.81 -7.54 -31.49
CA ASN A 553 -31.67 -6.66 -30.70
C ASN A 553 -31.31 -5.17 -30.86
N PHE A 554 -30.01 -4.89 -30.99
CA PHE A 554 -29.55 -3.53 -31.27
C PHE A 554 -29.95 -3.05 -32.66
N LEU A 555 -29.78 -3.91 -33.67
CA LEU A 555 -30.19 -3.60 -35.04
C LEU A 555 -31.70 -3.37 -35.12
N GLN A 556 -32.51 -4.22 -34.47
CA GLN A 556 -33.96 -4.06 -34.37
C GLN A 556 -34.35 -2.75 -33.67
N GLY A 557 -33.72 -2.40 -32.55
CA GLY A 557 -34.03 -1.14 -31.84
C GLY A 557 -33.68 0.15 -32.60
N LYS A 558 -32.79 0.07 -33.60
CA LYS A 558 -32.40 1.21 -34.46
C LYS A 558 -33.19 1.27 -35.76
N LEU A 559 -33.59 0.12 -36.32
CA LEU A 559 -34.19 0.00 -37.64
C LEU A 559 -35.72 -0.20 -37.60
N SER A 560 -36.26 -0.82 -36.55
CA SER A 560 -37.71 -0.93 -36.33
C SER A 560 -38.16 0.19 -35.40
N LYS A 561 -38.87 1.19 -35.92
CA LYS A 561 -39.74 2.05 -35.09
C LYS A 561 -41.09 1.33 -34.97
N PRO A 562 -41.46 0.75 -33.81
CA PRO A 562 -42.82 0.28 -33.62
C PRO A 562 -43.75 1.49 -33.48
N THR A 563 -44.94 1.40 -34.07
CA THR A 563 -46.01 2.40 -33.95
C THR A 563 -46.51 2.45 -32.50
N ALA A 564 -46.84 3.63 -31.98
CA ALA A 564 -47.22 3.85 -30.58
C ALA A 564 -48.40 2.99 -30.07
N GLN A 565 -49.17 2.36 -30.96
CA GLN A 565 -50.32 1.52 -30.64
C GLN A 565 -49.96 0.10 -30.17
N GLU A 566 -48.86 -0.49 -30.67
CA GLU A 566 -48.45 -1.86 -30.29
C GLU A 566 -47.69 -1.89 -28.96
N VAL A 567 -47.06 -0.77 -28.59
CA VAL A 567 -46.33 -0.61 -27.33
C VAL A 567 -47.29 -0.40 -26.16
N ASP A 568 -48.41 0.30 -26.37
CA ASP A 568 -49.47 0.48 -25.36
C ASP A 568 -50.15 -0.86 -25.02
N GLU A 569 -50.35 -1.75 -25.99
CA GLU A 569 -50.88 -3.12 -25.74
C GLU A 569 -49.91 -4.01 -24.95
N GLU A 570 -48.61 -3.92 -25.21
CA GLU A 570 -47.61 -4.75 -24.51
C GLU A 570 -47.37 -4.27 -23.06
N VAL A 571 -47.45 -2.95 -22.82
CA VAL A 571 -47.42 -2.37 -21.45
C VAL A 571 -48.67 -2.77 -20.66
N LEU A 572 -49.86 -2.75 -21.29
CA LEU A 572 -51.10 -3.20 -20.66
C LEU A 572 -51.04 -4.69 -20.27
N ARG A 573 -50.37 -5.53 -21.07
CA ARG A 573 -50.12 -6.96 -20.79
C ARG A 573 -49.10 -7.20 -19.67
N GLN A 574 -48.06 -6.36 -19.54
CA GLN A 574 -47.08 -6.48 -18.46
C GLN A 574 -47.64 -6.04 -17.10
N VAL A 575 -48.51 -5.02 -17.09
CA VAL A 575 -49.23 -4.59 -15.87
C VAL A 575 -50.22 -5.67 -15.41
N THR A 576 -50.94 -6.33 -16.32
CA THR A 576 -51.85 -7.44 -15.96
C THR A 576 -51.13 -8.71 -15.50
N ARG A 577 -49.94 -9.02 -16.03
CA ARG A 577 -49.12 -10.15 -15.53
C ARG A 577 -48.58 -9.92 -14.12
N SER A 578 -48.24 -8.67 -13.78
CA SER A 578 -47.75 -8.31 -12.44
C SER A 578 -48.88 -8.29 -11.40
N ALA A 579 -50.12 -7.99 -11.81
CA ALA A 579 -51.31 -8.08 -10.96
C ALA A 579 -51.76 -9.54 -10.70
N ASN A 580 -51.57 -10.46 -11.65
CA ASN A 580 -52.02 -11.85 -11.54
C ASN A 580 -51.07 -12.78 -10.77
N THR A 581 -49.81 -12.39 -10.54
CA THR A 581 -48.88 -13.16 -9.67
C THR A 581 -49.04 -12.82 -8.18
N ALA A 582 -49.73 -11.73 -7.83
CA ALA A 582 -49.96 -11.33 -6.43
C ALA A 582 -51.24 -11.95 -5.82
N THR A 583 -52.12 -12.57 -6.62
CA THR A 583 -53.42 -13.06 -6.15
C THR A 583 -53.45 -14.51 -5.67
N ASN A 584 -52.30 -15.22 -5.65
CA ASN A 584 -52.26 -16.65 -5.32
C ASN A 584 -51.41 -17.06 -4.11
N THR A 585 -51.10 -16.13 -3.20
CA THR A 585 -50.49 -16.46 -1.91
C THR A 585 -51.41 -16.10 -0.75
N GLN A 586 -52.01 -17.16 -0.20
CA GLN A 586 -52.37 -17.34 1.21
C GLN A 586 -53.57 -16.55 1.75
N LYS A 587 -54.75 -17.18 1.59
CA LYS A 587 -55.69 -17.34 2.72
C LYS A 587 -54.94 -18.09 3.82
N ASN A 588 -54.43 -17.38 4.83
CA ASN A 588 -54.12 -17.94 6.14
C ASN A 588 -54.27 -16.86 7.22
N GLU A 589 -55.19 -17.19 8.13
CA GLU A 589 -55.40 -16.79 9.51
C GLU A 589 -54.76 -15.50 10.08
N THR A 590 -55.70 -14.63 10.46
CA THR A 590 -55.75 -13.69 11.58
C THR A 590 -54.63 -13.79 12.63
N ASN A 591 -53.72 -12.80 12.61
CA ASN A 591 -53.17 -12.22 13.84
C ASN A 591 -53.25 -10.69 13.71
N SER A 592 -54.17 -10.12 14.47
CA SER A 592 -54.74 -8.81 14.23
C SER A 592 -53.98 -7.76 15.04
N HIS A 593 -53.39 -6.78 14.36
CA HIS A 593 -52.35 -5.85 14.87
C HIS A 593 -52.90 -4.64 15.65
N ILE A 594 -54.14 -4.72 16.16
CA ILE A 594 -54.79 -3.62 16.90
C ILE A 594 -55.15 -4.14 18.29
N ILE A 595 -54.62 -3.43 19.29
CA ILE A 595 -54.80 -3.75 20.70
C ILE A 595 -55.91 -2.85 21.22
N VAL A 596 -56.99 -3.46 21.70
CA VAL A 596 -58.13 -2.73 22.25
C VAL A 596 -58.09 -2.92 23.77
N GLU A 597 -57.98 -1.83 24.53
CA GLU A 597 -57.85 -1.85 26.01
C GLU A 597 -56.80 -2.83 26.56
N GLY A 598 -55.66 -2.97 25.87
CA GLY A 598 -54.58 -3.87 26.29
C GLY A 598 -54.83 -5.35 25.97
N VAL A 599 -55.98 -5.71 25.39
CA VAL A 599 -56.31 -7.06 24.95
C VAL A 599 -56.06 -7.18 23.44
N GLY A 600 -55.17 -8.10 23.06
CA GLY A 600 -54.93 -8.48 21.66
C GLY A 600 -55.93 -9.53 21.17
N ASN A 601 -56.05 -9.69 19.85
CA ASN A 601 -56.86 -10.72 19.17
C ASN A 601 -58.39 -10.63 19.35
N LEU A 602 -58.94 -9.42 19.47
CA LEU A 602 -60.39 -9.19 19.30
C LEU A 602 -60.74 -9.07 17.82
N MET A 603 -61.89 -9.60 17.40
CA MET A 603 -62.39 -9.45 16.03
C MET A 603 -62.62 -7.97 15.73
N HIS A 604 -61.84 -7.40 14.82
CA HIS A 604 -61.93 -6.00 14.44
C HIS A 604 -61.76 -5.78 12.94
N HIS A 605 -62.30 -4.65 12.46
CA HIS A 605 -62.16 -4.23 11.06
C HIS A 605 -62.03 -2.70 10.99
N ILE A 606 -61.38 -2.21 9.93
CA ILE A 606 -61.21 -0.78 9.68
C ILE A 606 -62.48 -0.22 9.03
N ALA A 607 -63.00 0.90 9.56
CA ALA A 607 -64.19 1.54 9.03
C ALA A 607 -63.94 2.18 7.65
N ARG A 608 -64.92 2.04 6.73
CA ARG A 608 -64.83 2.59 5.37
C ARG A 608 -64.98 4.11 5.31
N CYS A 609 -65.52 4.74 6.35
CA CYS A 609 -65.79 6.19 6.38
C CYS A 609 -64.54 7.03 6.61
N CYS A 610 -63.56 6.55 7.39
CA CYS A 610 -62.37 7.33 7.76
C CYS A 610 -61.03 6.60 7.55
N GLN A 611 -61.06 5.30 7.19
CA GLN A 611 -59.90 4.48 6.81
C GLN A 611 -58.59 4.79 7.57
N PRO A 612 -58.55 4.72 8.92
CA PRO A 612 -57.38 5.13 9.70
C PRO A 612 -56.11 4.32 9.37
N ILE A 613 -54.96 5.00 9.37
CA ILE A 613 -53.63 4.39 9.19
C ILE A 613 -52.79 4.55 10.47
N PRO A 614 -51.68 3.81 10.64
CA PRO A 614 -50.80 3.99 11.78
C PRO A 614 -50.26 5.41 11.85
N GLY A 615 -50.34 5.99 13.04
CA GLY A 615 -50.05 7.40 13.29
C GLY A 615 -51.30 8.23 13.54
N ASP A 616 -52.46 7.82 13.00
CA ASP A 616 -53.75 8.41 13.36
C ASP A 616 -54.22 7.85 14.73
N GLU A 617 -54.75 8.73 15.60
CA GLU A 617 -55.42 8.29 16.84
C GLU A 617 -56.71 7.53 16.48
N ILE A 618 -56.82 6.30 16.99
CA ILE A 618 -57.93 5.39 16.69
C ILE A 618 -58.81 5.13 17.89
N VAL A 619 -60.09 4.90 17.62
CA VAL A 619 -61.11 4.54 18.59
C VAL A 619 -61.91 3.37 18.04
N GLY A 620 -62.11 2.34 18.87
CA GLY A 620 -62.93 1.19 18.55
C GLY A 620 -64.39 1.44 18.94
N TYR A 621 -65.33 1.02 18.09
CA TYR A 621 -66.75 1.01 18.39
C TYR A 621 -67.30 -0.42 18.29
N ILE A 622 -67.93 -0.91 19.35
CA ILE A 622 -68.48 -2.28 19.39
C ILE A 622 -69.76 -2.34 18.54
N THR A 623 -69.69 -3.04 17.41
CA THR A 623 -70.84 -3.28 16.54
C THR A 623 -71.57 -4.56 16.92
N VAL A 624 -72.87 -4.63 16.62
CA VAL A 624 -73.65 -5.86 16.81
C VAL A 624 -73.29 -6.83 15.67
N GLY A 625 -72.52 -7.87 15.98
CA GLY A 625 -72.25 -9.00 15.09
C GLY A 625 -71.02 -8.93 14.17
N ARG A 626 -70.37 -7.76 13.99
CA ARG A 626 -69.13 -7.62 13.18
C ARG A 626 -67.87 -7.30 13.99
N GLY A 627 -67.95 -7.50 15.31
CA GLY A 627 -66.86 -7.16 16.23
C GLY A 627 -66.68 -5.65 16.39
N ILE A 628 -65.43 -5.21 16.50
CA ILE A 628 -65.07 -3.82 16.76
C ILE A 628 -64.81 -3.10 15.41
N SER A 629 -65.53 -2.02 15.13
CA SER A 629 -65.26 -1.12 14.01
C SER A 629 -64.25 -0.07 14.45
N ILE A 630 -63.16 0.11 13.71
CA ILE A 630 -62.08 1.02 14.07
C ILE A 630 -62.21 2.30 13.27
N HIS A 631 -62.42 3.40 14.00
CA HIS A 631 -62.57 4.74 13.47
C HIS A 631 -61.36 5.60 13.86
N ARG A 632 -61.12 6.67 13.11
CA ARG A 632 -60.27 7.77 13.57
C ARG A 632 -61.00 8.51 14.70
N ALA A 633 -60.27 8.99 15.70
CA ALA A 633 -60.85 9.73 16.82
C ALA A 633 -61.75 10.90 16.38
N ASP A 634 -61.36 11.58 15.28
CA ASP A 634 -62.08 12.74 14.74
C ASP A 634 -63.15 12.39 13.67
N CYS A 635 -63.67 11.18 13.65
CA CYS A 635 -64.66 10.76 12.63
C CYS A 635 -66.07 11.25 12.97
N GLU A 636 -66.75 11.93 12.03
CA GLU A 636 -68.12 12.41 12.21
C GLU A 636 -69.11 11.28 12.53
N GLN A 637 -69.00 10.15 11.83
CA GLN A 637 -69.86 8.98 12.08
C GLN A 637 -69.57 8.35 13.45
N LEU A 638 -68.34 8.44 13.95
CA LEU A 638 -68.01 8.00 15.32
C LEU A 638 -68.66 8.93 16.35
N ALA A 639 -68.66 10.25 16.10
CA ALA A 639 -69.29 11.23 16.97
C ALA A 639 -70.81 11.00 17.07
N GLU A 640 -71.47 10.72 15.94
CA GLU A 640 -72.88 10.32 15.91
C GLU A 640 -73.12 9.04 16.73
N LEU A 641 -72.32 8.00 16.52
CA LEU A 641 -72.45 6.72 17.24
C LEU A 641 -72.19 6.85 18.75
N THR A 642 -71.26 7.72 19.15
CA THR A 642 -70.91 8.01 20.54
C THR A 642 -72.05 8.76 21.25
N SER A 643 -72.77 9.63 20.53
CA SER A 643 -73.91 10.37 21.08
C SER A 643 -75.09 9.47 21.43
N VAL A 644 -75.27 8.36 20.70
CA VAL A 644 -76.38 7.43 20.89
C VAL A 644 -76.03 6.32 21.90
N HIS A 645 -74.81 5.77 21.83
CA HIS A 645 -74.36 4.66 22.69
C HIS A 645 -72.90 4.84 23.14
N PRO A 646 -72.63 5.66 24.16
CA PRO A 646 -71.28 5.92 24.64
C PRO A 646 -70.62 4.67 25.27
N GLU A 647 -71.41 3.73 25.78
CA GLU A 647 -70.92 2.49 26.41
C GLU A 647 -70.24 1.52 25.43
N ARG A 648 -70.38 1.73 24.12
CA ARG A 648 -69.82 0.88 23.07
C ARG A 648 -68.50 1.41 22.52
N VAL A 649 -68.02 2.55 23.03
CA VAL A 649 -66.77 3.17 22.62
C VAL A 649 -65.62 2.60 23.45
N VAL A 650 -64.57 2.13 22.79
CA VAL A 650 -63.44 1.43 23.40
C VAL A 650 -62.13 2.03 22.90
N LYS A 651 -61.18 2.25 23.81
CA LYS A 651 -59.86 2.79 23.44
C LYS A 651 -59.04 1.73 22.70
N SER A 652 -58.50 2.09 21.54
CA SER A 652 -57.67 1.21 20.72
C SER A 652 -56.34 1.86 20.39
N ILE A 653 -55.30 1.03 20.22
CA ILE A 653 -53.93 1.46 19.95
C ILE A 653 -53.34 0.56 18.86
N TRP A 654 -52.51 1.13 18.00
CA TRP A 654 -51.73 0.38 17.01
C TRP A 654 -50.65 -0.45 17.73
N GLY A 655 -50.55 -1.75 17.40
CA GLY A 655 -49.51 -2.64 17.94
C GLY A 655 -48.12 -2.39 17.35
N THR A 656 -47.06 -2.77 18.08
CA THR A 656 -45.65 -2.44 17.78
C THR A 656 -44.99 -3.23 16.63
N ASN A 657 -45.61 -4.31 16.11
CA ASN A 657 -45.04 -5.20 15.08
C ASN A 657 -45.47 -4.87 13.64
N TYR A 658 -45.84 -3.63 13.36
CA TYR A 658 -46.52 -3.25 12.10
C TYR A 658 -45.61 -3.17 10.86
N ASN A 659 -44.31 -2.96 11.04
CA ASN A 659 -43.42 -2.54 9.95
C ASN A 659 -43.03 -3.62 8.92
N ASN A 660 -43.43 -4.88 9.07
CA ASN A 660 -42.70 -5.96 8.39
C ASN A 660 -43.47 -6.96 7.51
N THR A 661 -44.79 -6.92 7.34
CA THR A 661 -45.39 -8.02 6.53
C THR A 661 -46.71 -7.84 5.78
N LYS A 662 -47.52 -6.78 5.97
CA LYS A 662 -48.73 -6.59 5.14
C LYS A 662 -48.87 -5.12 4.74
N GLY A 663 -49.06 -4.85 3.46
CA GLY A 663 -49.32 -3.50 2.96
C GLY A 663 -50.74 -3.03 3.28
N PHE A 664 -50.95 -1.72 3.26
CA PHE A 664 -52.26 -1.07 3.45
C PHE A 664 -52.71 -0.49 2.13
N ASN A 665 -53.99 -0.68 1.82
CA ASN A 665 -54.60 -0.08 0.66
C ASN A 665 -55.05 1.33 1.02
N ILE A 666 -54.55 2.33 0.28
CA ILE A 666 -54.90 3.74 0.44
C ILE A 666 -55.45 4.24 -0.88
N SER A 667 -56.54 4.99 -0.81
CA SER A 667 -57.12 5.69 -1.96
C SER A 667 -56.56 7.12 -2.03
N ILE A 668 -55.91 7.45 -3.15
CA ILE A 668 -55.37 8.77 -3.45
C ILE A 668 -56.21 9.39 -4.57
N ARG A 669 -56.76 10.57 -4.34
CA ARG A 669 -57.43 11.38 -5.36
C ARG A 669 -56.47 12.41 -5.93
N VAL A 670 -56.31 12.37 -7.25
CA VAL A 670 -55.50 13.31 -8.02
C VAL A 670 -56.43 14.09 -8.96
N ILE A 671 -56.41 15.41 -8.85
CA ILE A 671 -57.12 16.34 -9.72
C ILE A 671 -56.08 17.03 -10.59
N ALA A 672 -56.21 16.91 -11.90
CA ALA A 672 -55.24 17.41 -12.86
C ALA A 672 -55.93 17.98 -14.12
N ASN A 673 -55.23 18.84 -14.85
CA ASN A 673 -55.65 19.28 -16.16
C ASN A 673 -55.56 18.12 -17.16
N ASP A 674 -56.61 17.92 -17.95
CA ASP A 674 -56.67 16.81 -18.91
C ASP A 674 -55.67 17.02 -20.06
N ARG A 675 -54.70 16.09 -20.20
CA ARG A 675 -53.76 16.05 -21.33
C ARG A 675 -53.44 14.63 -21.77
N ASN A 676 -53.11 14.50 -23.05
CA ASN A 676 -52.61 13.24 -23.61
C ASN A 676 -51.31 12.83 -22.90
N GLY A 677 -51.30 11.63 -22.32
CA GLY A 677 -50.15 11.07 -21.60
C GLY A 677 -50.11 11.32 -20.09
N LEU A 678 -51.11 11.99 -19.50
CA LEU A 678 -51.17 12.23 -18.05
C LEU A 678 -51.13 10.92 -17.23
N LEU A 679 -51.90 9.90 -17.65
CA LEU A 679 -51.89 8.57 -17.02
C LEU A 679 -50.51 7.92 -17.05
N ARG A 680 -49.76 8.08 -18.14
CA ARG A 680 -48.40 7.54 -18.28
C ARG A 680 -47.46 8.18 -17.28
N ASP A 681 -47.51 9.51 -17.17
CA ASP A 681 -46.62 10.25 -16.28
C ASP A 681 -46.88 9.91 -14.81
N ILE A 682 -48.16 9.81 -14.40
CA ILE A 682 -48.55 9.37 -13.05
C ILE A 682 -48.11 7.92 -12.79
N THR A 683 -48.35 7.01 -13.73
CA THR A 683 -48.01 5.58 -13.55
C THR A 683 -46.48 5.37 -13.55
N THR A 684 -45.72 6.18 -14.31
CA THR A 684 -44.25 6.12 -14.31
C THR A 684 -43.67 6.56 -12.97
N VAL A 685 -44.24 7.60 -12.35
CA VAL A 685 -43.84 8.03 -11.00
C VAL A 685 -44.08 6.91 -9.98
N LEU A 686 -45.24 6.26 -10.04
CA LEU A 686 -45.58 5.14 -9.13
C LEU A 686 -44.71 3.90 -9.38
N ALA A 687 -44.39 3.58 -10.64
CA ALA A 687 -43.55 2.45 -11.02
C ALA A 687 -42.09 2.64 -10.58
N ASN A 688 -41.55 3.85 -10.71
CA ASN A 688 -40.19 4.18 -10.25
C ASN A 688 -40.03 3.99 -8.73
N ASP A 689 -41.10 4.25 -7.97
CA ASP A 689 -41.13 4.06 -6.52
C ASP A 689 -41.55 2.65 -6.09
N LYS A 690 -41.70 1.72 -7.04
CA LYS A 690 -42.06 0.30 -6.81
C LYS A 690 -43.37 0.13 -6.02
N ILE A 691 -44.34 1.00 -6.26
CA ILE A 691 -45.66 0.94 -5.59
C ILE A 691 -46.61 0.12 -6.45
N SER A 692 -47.30 -0.83 -5.82
CA SER A 692 -48.32 -1.63 -6.46
C SER A 692 -49.64 -0.87 -6.50
N VAL A 693 -50.18 -0.64 -7.70
CA VAL A 693 -51.48 -0.01 -7.91
C VAL A 693 -52.52 -1.12 -8.09
N THR A 694 -53.51 -1.17 -7.21
CA THR A 694 -54.56 -2.20 -7.20
C THR A 694 -55.70 -1.83 -8.13
N ASN A 695 -56.08 -0.55 -8.14
CA ASN A 695 -57.20 -0.06 -8.93
C ASN A 695 -56.98 1.39 -9.34
N ILE A 696 -57.46 1.77 -10.53
CA ILE A 696 -57.39 3.13 -11.06
C ILE A 696 -58.76 3.48 -11.64
N SER A 697 -59.40 4.50 -11.08
CA SER A 697 -60.67 5.06 -11.55
C SER A 697 -60.44 6.47 -12.07
N THR A 698 -60.60 6.67 -13.38
CA THR A 698 -60.46 7.99 -14.00
C THR A 698 -61.82 8.53 -14.42
N ARG A 699 -62.13 9.75 -14.01
CA ARG A 699 -63.33 10.50 -14.41
C ARG A 699 -62.92 11.80 -15.08
N LEU A 700 -63.45 12.04 -16.27
CA LEU A 700 -63.15 13.23 -17.06
C LEU A 700 -64.35 14.17 -17.00
N ASP A 701 -64.16 15.37 -16.47
CA ASP A 701 -65.14 16.44 -16.57
C ASP A 701 -64.89 17.26 -17.83
N LYS A 702 -65.66 16.95 -18.88
CA LYS A 702 -65.56 17.61 -20.19
C LYS A 702 -65.89 19.11 -20.15
N LYS A 703 -66.60 19.60 -19.11
CA LYS A 703 -66.99 21.02 -19.03
C LYS A 703 -65.83 21.90 -18.54
N ASN A 704 -65.02 21.37 -17.61
CA ASN A 704 -63.93 22.11 -16.98
C ASN A 704 -62.53 21.65 -17.44
N GLN A 705 -62.45 20.67 -18.35
CA GLN A 705 -61.18 20.05 -18.80
C GLN A 705 -60.33 19.50 -17.63
N LEU A 706 -61.01 18.99 -16.60
CA LEU A 706 -60.39 18.42 -15.41
C LEU A 706 -60.50 16.90 -15.42
N ALA A 707 -59.38 16.23 -15.19
CA ALA A 707 -59.31 14.81 -14.94
C ALA A 707 -59.23 14.57 -13.43
N THR A 708 -60.19 13.81 -12.89
CA THR A 708 -60.15 13.30 -11.51
C THR A 708 -59.79 11.82 -11.55
N MET A 709 -58.66 11.46 -10.95
CA MET A 709 -58.16 10.10 -10.88
C MET A 709 -58.14 9.63 -9.42
N ASP A 710 -58.85 8.54 -9.15
CA ASP A 710 -58.84 7.85 -7.86
C ASP A 710 -57.96 6.60 -8.01
N LEU A 711 -56.82 6.59 -7.31
CA LEU A 711 -55.80 5.54 -7.34
C LEU A 711 -55.85 4.74 -6.03
N GLU A 712 -56.08 3.44 -6.09
CA GLU A 712 -55.92 2.54 -4.93
C GLU A 712 -54.53 1.93 -4.96
N VAL A 713 -53.69 2.28 -3.98
CA VAL A 713 -52.29 1.86 -3.88
C VAL A 713 -52.03 1.06 -2.62
N GLU A 714 -51.21 0.02 -2.73
CA GLU A 714 -50.74 -0.76 -1.58
C GLU A 714 -49.40 -0.19 -1.09
N LEU A 715 -49.34 0.19 0.20
CA LEU A 715 -48.15 0.80 0.82
C LEU A 715 -47.75 0.07 2.10
N HIS A 716 -46.44 -0.13 2.29
CA HIS A 716 -45.89 -0.77 3.50
C HIS A 716 -45.46 0.23 4.59
N ASN A 717 -45.24 1.50 4.25
CA ASN A 717 -44.76 2.52 5.18
C ASN A 717 -45.43 3.88 4.89
N VAL A 718 -45.89 4.54 5.95
CA VAL A 718 -46.56 5.85 5.92
C VAL A 718 -45.64 6.97 5.43
N GLU A 719 -44.33 6.87 5.66
CA GLU A 719 -43.34 7.82 5.13
C GLU A 719 -43.27 7.83 3.60
N ILE A 720 -43.65 6.72 2.96
CA ILE A 720 -43.65 6.63 1.50
C ILE A 720 -44.85 7.40 0.94
N LEU A 721 -45.99 7.43 1.64
CA LEU A 721 -47.19 8.16 1.22
C LEU A 721 -46.92 9.67 1.07
N THR A 722 -46.24 10.28 2.04
CA THR A 722 -45.91 11.72 1.99
C THR A 722 -44.96 12.03 0.84
N LYS A 723 -43.98 11.16 0.58
CA LYS A 723 -43.08 11.27 -0.58
C LYS A 723 -43.81 11.14 -1.91
N ILE A 724 -44.77 10.21 -2.02
CA ILE A 724 -45.58 10.00 -3.23
C ILE A 724 -46.45 11.23 -3.51
N LEU A 725 -47.19 11.72 -2.51
CA LEU A 725 -48.05 12.88 -2.66
C LEU A 725 -47.24 14.11 -3.11
N ALA A 726 -46.06 14.33 -2.53
CA ALA A 726 -45.16 15.41 -2.92
C ALA A 726 -44.58 15.27 -4.34
N ARG A 727 -44.42 14.04 -4.86
CA ARG A 727 -43.99 13.80 -6.25
C ARG A 727 -45.13 13.94 -7.25
N LEU A 728 -46.32 13.48 -6.89
CA LEU A 728 -47.51 13.65 -7.71
C LEU A 728 -47.88 15.13 -7.86
N THR A 729 -47.81 15.93 -6.79
CA THR A 729 -48.02 17.40 -6.88
C THR A 729 -46.92 18.13 -7.64
N LYS A 730 -45.74 17.52 -7.83
CA LYS A 730 -44.63 18.10 -8.60
C LYS A 730 -44.84 18.01 -10.11
N LEU A 731 -45.80 17.21 -10.57
CA LEU A 731 -46.19 17.16 -11.98
C LEU A 731 -46.95 18.44 -12.32
N ASN A 732 -46.48 19.17 -13.33
CA ASN A 732 -46.99 20.51 -13.68
C ASN A 732 -48.51 20.57 -13.91
N ASP A 733 -49.13 19.45 -14.29
CA ASP A 733 -50.55 19.39 -14.64
C ASP A 733 -51.43 18.93 -13.47
N VAL A 734 -50.83 18.50 -12.36
CA VAL A 734 -51.55 18.09 -11.15
C VAL A 734 -51.84 19.33 -10.31
N ILE A 735 -53.13 19.61 -10.13
CA ILE A 735 -53.61 20.74 -9.32
C ILE A 735 -53.60 20.34 -7.85
N GLU A 736 -54.10 19.14 -7.54
CA GLU A 736 -54.20 18.64 -6.18
C GLU A 736 -54.00 17.12 -6.16
N ALA A 737 -53.19 16.62 -5.22
CA ALA A 737 -53.13 15.21 -4.90
C ALA A 737 -53.32 15.05 -3.39
N LYS A 738 -54.41 14.39 -2.99
CA LYS A 738 -54.74 14.17 -1.58
C LYS A 738 -55.22 12.75 -1.32
N ARG A 739 -55.06 12.31 -0.08
CA ARG A 739 -55.71 11.09 0.43
C ARG A 739 -57.21 11.33 0.57
N LEU A 740 -57.99 10.31 0.19
CA LEU A 740 -59.45 10.29 0.36
C LEU A 740 -59.88 9.94 1.79
#